data_AF-A0A6P5ZDG1-F1
#
_entry.id   AF-A0A6P5ZDG1-F1
#
_cell.length_a   1.000
_cell.length_b   1.000
_cell.length_c   1.000
_cell.angle_alpha   90.00
_cell.angle_beta   90.00
_cell.angle_gamma   90.00
#
_symmetry.space_group_name_H-M   'P 1'
#
loop_
_entity.id
_entity.type
_entity.pdbx_description
1 polymer ?
#
loop_
_entity_poly.entity_id
_entity_poly.type
_entity_poly.pdbx_seq_one_letter_code
_entity_poly.pdbx_strand_id
1 'polypeptide(L)'
;MLNNMENERRNSNKNGDSRMRGFRPSLRAMMLVVAVLWVGVAALYGLLKPLSNGCIMTYMYPTYIPISTSGGMLSAKYGLYLYHEGWKKIDFKEHLKKLNGIPVLFIPGNGGSYKQVRSLAGESDRAYRGGPLERSFYREAHPASEEGDNVVVADFKLPNQYANRIDWFAVDLEGEHSAMDGRILEEHTEYVVYAIHRILDQYKESRHARESEGAATTGSLPKSVILVGHSMGGFVARAATIHPRLRKSAVETILTLSSPHQSPPVALQPSLGHYYESINQEWRKGYEVQTTRTGHYVSDSKLSHVVVVSISGGYNDYQVRTKLESLDGIVPSSHGFMISSTSMKNVWLSMEHQAILWCNQIVVQVSHTLLSLVDSRSGQPFPDTQKRLAIFTKMLCSGIPQSFNWKMQSQSSWSTRIPIKDVKDTDVSQVHTSSVCPSSVHWSDDVLERDLYIKTTTVTVLAMDGRRRWLDIQKLGSNGKSHFIFVTNLAPCSGVRVHLWPQKGRSSSDMPAGKRVLEVTSKMVQIPAGPAPQQIEPGSQTEQAPPSAVLHLGPEEMHGFRFLTISVAPRPTISGRPPPATSMAVGQFFNPDEGEIEFSPVSMLLSTHSHKDIFLKEDHPLAFNLSFAISLGLLPVTFSLKTAGCGIKDSGLLDEAGDSEKTKLCKLRCFPPVALAWDPTSGLHIFPNLYSETLVVDSSPALCTSTGTEKTIVLLLFDPHCSYKASIAVSGTTAASRFLLLYCSQIVGFSVAVIFFALMRQAHARPIPSILKAVESNLRIPFPFLPFAVVPILLSLFFSFLTSQSFPPFSSFTIVSIICYILANGFVILLILVSQLVFYVVAYLHVFIKRRWQLWEGNFGFLFLQWFMNLSSRFYSLKVVRVLRANPLFVPISTAIVLSTFVHPALGLFVLLLSHAMCCHSSLCNSLTASFRSHARKKESDYKTEGNYLSQQFTSKPGSPSKENSSSYGQTQEDIFHHRHGLLVLHLLAALMFVPSLVSWLQRIGMHQSFPRFLDSFLCIFLILHGIFSSESLLNSSLPLPHFLGQEVRLSFIYLIAGIYSYLSGLSLAPYKVFYAMGAVGIISFALSILQLWTGAPRFGRRRHWHRH
;
A
#
# COMPACT_ATOMS: atom_id res chain seq x y z
N MET A 1 1.51 65.71 -29.07
CA MET A 1 0.62 64.69 -29.70
C MET A 1 1.12 63.26 -29.48
N LEU A 2 2.41 62.95 -29.66
CA LEU A 2 2.96 61.60 -29.42
C LEU A 2 2.87 61.10 -27.95
N ASN A 3 3.04 61.95 -26.94
CA ASN A 3 2.88 61.56 -25.53
C ASN A 3 1.42 61.25 -25.11
N ASN A 4 0.42 61.77 -25.82
CA ASN A 4 -0.99 61.47 -25.52
C ASN A 4 -1.42 60.13 -26.12
N MET A 5 -0.90 59.77 -27.31
CA MET A 5 -1.14 58.45 -27.91
C MET A 5 -0.48 57.31 -27.12
N GLU A 6 0.66 57.56 -26.47
CA GLU A 6 1.34 56.56 -25.65
C GLU A 6 0.69 56.39 -24.27
N ASN A 7 0.12 57.46 -23.70
CA ASN A 7 -0.72 57.39 -22.50
C ASN A 7 -2.11 56.78 -22.75
N GLU A 8 -2.70 56.99 -23.94
CA GLU A 8 -3.95 56.31 -24.33
C GLU A 8 -3.74 54.82 -24.64
N ARG A 9 -2.61 54.41 -25.23
CA ARG A 9 -2.25 52.98 -25.33
C ARG A 9 -1.99 52.35 -23.97
N ARG A 10 -1.34 53.06 -23.02
CA ARG A 10 -1.16 52.58 -21.63
C ARG A 10 -2.47 52.50 -20.84
N ASN A 11 -3.44 53.39 -21.07
CA ASN A 11 -4.73 53.38 -20.38
C ASN A 11 -5.77 52.45 -21.02
N SER A 12 -5.70 52.22 -22.33
CA SER A 12 -6.50 51.21 -23.04
C SER A 12 -6.10 49.79 -22.62
N ASN A 13 -4.79 49.51 -22.50
CA ASN A 13 -4.31 48.23 -21.96
C ASN A 13 -4.60 48.03 -20.47
N LYS A 14 -4.71 49.08 -19.66
CA LYS A 14 -5.10 48.97 -18.23
C LYS A 14 -6.59 48.67 -18.00
N ASN A 15 -7.48 49.08 -18.92
CA ASN A 15 -8.92 48.85 -18.78
C ASN A 15 -9.39 47.50 -19.34
N GLY A 16 -8.62 46.85 -20.22
CA GLY A 16 -8.79 45.43 -20.57
C GLY A 16 -8.33 44.48 -19.45
N ASP A 17 -7.42 44.94 -18.58
CA ASP A 17 -6.70 44.11 -17.59
C ASP A 17 -7.44 43.89 -16.26
N SER A 18 -8.54 44.60 -16.02
CA SER A 18 -9.28 44.54 -14.75
C SER A 18 -10.28 43.39 -14.65
N ARG A 19 -10.71 42.81 -15.78
CA ARG A 19 -11.78 41.79 -15.87
C ARG A 19 -11.36 40.37 -15.48
N MET A 20 -10.05 40.12 -15.31
CA MET A 20 -9.48 38.80 -14.98
C MET A 20 -8.61 38.80 -13.72
N ARG A 21 -8.72 39.81 -12.84
CA ARG A 21 -7.93 39.86 -11.58
C ARG A 21 -8.20 38.71 -10.60
N GLY A 22 -9.27 37.95 -10.79
CA GLY A 22 -9.57 36.73 -10.05
C GLY A 22 -9.00 35.44 -10.66
N PHE A 23 -8.57 35.49 -11.93
CA PHE A 23 -8.12 34.33 -12.71
C PHE A 23 -6.60 34.25 -12.89
N ARG A 24 -5.84 35.28 -12.45
CA ARG A 24 -4.38 35.26 -12.51
C ARG A 24 -3.82 34.62 -11.23
N PRO A 25 -3.48 33.31 -11.23
CA PRO A 25 -2.70 32.75 -10.15
C PRO A 25 -1.34 33.45 -10.11
N SER A 26 -0.81 33.57 -8.90
CA SER A 26 0.56 33.95 -8.66
C SER A 26 1.53 33.00 -9.39
N LEU A 27 2.71 33.50 -9.76
CA LEU A 27 3.77 32.69 -10.36
C LEU A 27 4.06 31.43 -9.53
N ARG A 28 4.02 31.55 -8.19
CA ARG A 28 4.21 30.44 -7.25
C ARG A 28 3.12 29.36 -7.39
N ALA A 29 1.87 29.77 -7.47
CA ALA A 29 0.75 28.84 -7.67
C ALA A 29 0.85 28.13 -9.04
N MET A 30 1.25 28.84 -10.10
CA MET A 30 1.49 28.20 -11.41
C MET A 30 2.63 27.17 -11.36
N MET A 31 3.76 27.50 -10.72
CA MET A 31 4.85 26.55 -10.56
C MET A 31 4.43 25.29 -9.78
N LEU A 32 3.61 25.45 -8.74
CA LEU A 32 3.05 24.32 -7.98
C LEU A 32 2.13 23.45 -8.83
N VAL A 33 1.25 24.04 -9.65
CA VAL A 33 0.37 23.28 -10.54
C VAL A 33 1.18 22.49 -11.57
N VAL A 34 2.19 23.12 -12.18
CA VAL A 34 3.09 22.43 -13.13
C VAL A 34 3.83 21.28 -12.44
N ALA A 35 4.32 21.48 -11.21
CA ALA A 35 4.96 20.41 -10.44
C ALA A 35 4.02 19.24 -10.15
N VAL A 36 2.78 19.51 -9.73
CA VAL A 36 1.77 18.45 -9.47
C VAL A 36 1.43 17.69 -10.76
N LEU A 37 1.24 18.39 -11.87
CA LEU A 37 0.97 17.75 -13.17
C LEU A 37 2.16 16.88 -13.62
N TRP A 38 3.38 17.37 -13.45
CA TRP A 38 4.59 16.62 -13.81
C TRP A 38 4.76 15.37 -12.95
N VAL A 39 4.58 15.47 -11.63
CA VAL A 39 4.59 14.31 -10.72
C VAL A 39 3.48 13.32 -11.08
N GLY A 40 2.27 13.81 -11.39
CA GLY A 40 1.15 12.98 -11.81
C GLY A 40 1.42 12.21 -13.10
N VAL A 41 2.00 12.87 -14.12
CA VAL A 41 2.38 12.23 -15.38
C VAL A 41 3.52 11.23 -15.18
N ALA A 42 4.54 11.58 -14.40
CA ALA A 42 5.65 10.68 -14.09
C ALA A 42 5.18 9.43 -13.34
N ALA A 43 4.25 9.59 -12.40
CA ALA A 43 3.61 8.50 -11.69
C ALA A 43 2.77 7.62 -12.61
N LEU A 44 1.95 8.21 -13.47
CA LEU A 44 1.14 7.45 -14.45
C LEU A 44 2.03 6.66 -15.41
N TYR A 45 3.10 7.27 -15.92
CA TYR A 45 4.08 6.57 -16.76
C TYR A 45 4.75 5.40 -16.00
N GLY A 46 5.09 5.60 -14.73
CA GLY A 46 5.63 4.53 -13.87
C GLY A 46 4.65 3.36 -13.70
N LEU A 47 3.36 3.64 -13.48
CA LEU A 47 2.32 2.62 -13.31
C LEU A 47 1.97 1.86 -14.59
N LEU A 48 2.11 2.50 -15.75
CA LEU A 48 1.87 1.89 -17.05
C LEU A 48 3.08 1.10 -17.58
N LYS A 49 4.24 1.19 -16.93
CA LYS A 49 5.43 0.46 -17.33
C LYS A 49 5.23 -1.04 -17.04
N PRO A 50 5.38 -1.92 -18.04
CA PRO A 50 5.22 -3.36 -17.83
C PRO A 50 6.29 -3.88 -16.88
N LEU A 51 5.88 -4.76 -15.97
CA LEU A 51 6.76 -5.46 -15.03
C LEU A 51 7.21 -6.79 -15.63
N SER A 52 8.49 -7.11 -15.46
CA SER A 52 9.00 -8.45 -15.77
C SER A 52 8.62 -9.38 -14.62
N ASN A 53 7.67 -10.28 -14.87
CA ASN A 53 7.26 -11.27 -13.88
C ASN A 53 8.11 -12.53 -14.07
N GLY A 54 9.08 -12.77 -13.17
CA GLY A 54 9.88 -14.01 -13.10
C GLY A 54 9.07 -15.25 -12.68
N CYS A 55 7.75 -15.17 -12.79
CA CYS A 55 6.78 -16.09 -12.28
C CYS A 55 6.41 -17.13 -13.35
N ILE A 56 6.46 -18.41 -13.00
CA ILE A 56 6.11 -19.50 -13.93
C ILE A 56 4.59 -19.71 -13.89
N MET A 57 3.98 -19.86 -15.06
CA MET A 57 2.53 -20.12 -15.19
C MET A 57 2.15 -21.51 -14.68
N THR A 58 0.97 -21.60 -14.05
CA THR A 58 0.33 -22.86 -13.65
C THR A 58 -0.69 -23.31 -14.69
N TYR A 59 -0.84 -24.64 -14.85
CA TYR A 59 -1.78 -25.26 -15.79
C TYR A 59 -2.59 -26.34 -15.07
N MET A 60 -3.89 -26.42 -15.37
CA MET A 60 -4.87 -27.28 -14.71
C MET A 60 -6.11 -27.51 -15.60
N TYR A 61 -6.90 -28.53 -15.28
CA TYR A 61 -8.17 -28.87 -15.92
C TYR A 61 -9.34 -28.72 -14.93
N PRO A 62 -9.86 -27.50 -14.73
CA PRO A 62 -10.79 -27.21 -13.66
C PRO A 62 -12.23 -27.60 -14.01
N THR A 63 -12.89 -28.33 -13.11
CA THR A 63 -14.33 -28.56 -13.11
C THR A 63 -14.93 -28.01 -11.82
N TYR A 64 -16.05 -27.29 -11.89
CA TYR A 64 -16.71 -26.69 -10.72
C TYR A 64 -18.08 -27.34 -10.50
N ILE A 65 -18.24 -27.98 -9.35
CA ILE A 65 -19.45 -28.70 -8.95
C ILE A 65 -20.28 -27.78 -8.04
N PRO A 66 -21.49 -27.37 -8.43
CA PRO A 66 -22.33 -26.51 -7.60
C PRO A 66 -22.80 -27.25 -6.35
N ILE A 67 -22.74 -26.59 -5.19
CA ILE A 67 -23.28 -27.09 -3.93
C ILE A 67 -24.67 -26.51 -3.72
N SER A 68 -25.65 -27.37 -3.47
CA SER A 68 -27.04 -26.97 -3.20
C SER A 68 -27.10 -26.00 -2.02
N THR A 69 -27.68 -24.83 -2.22
CA THR A 69 -27.91 -23.85 -1.16
C THR A 69 -29.38 -23.85 -0.75
N SER A 70 -29.67 -24.07 0.53
CA SER A 70 -31.04 -24.04 1.09
C SER A 70 -31.58 -22.61 1.08
N GLY A 71 -32.79 -22.43 0.55
CA GLY A 71 -33.38 -21.16 0.10
C GLY A 71 -33.45 -20.01 1.12
N GLY A 72 -32.34 -19.27 1.26
CA GLY A 72 -32.28 -17.95 1.87
C GLY A 72 -31.96 -16.86 0.85
N MET A 73 -32.32 -15.61 1.12
CA MET A 73 -32.17 -14.48 0.18
C MET A 73 -30.72 -14.28 -0.33
N LEU A 74 -29.71 -14.50 0.53
CA LEU A 74 -28.29 -14.45 0.14
C LEU A 74 -27.84 -15.69 -0.66
N SER A 75 -28.48 -16.85 -0.45
CA SER A 75 -28.19 -18.11 -1.15
C SER A 75 -28.72 -18.12 -2.58
N ALA A 76 -29.64 -17.20 -2.91
CA ALA A 76 -30.10 -16.94 -4.27
C ALA A 76 -29.19 -15.95 -5.04
N LYS A 77 -28.38 -15.14 -4.32
CA LYS A 77 -27.48 -14.14 -4.91
C LYS A 77 -26.08 -14.69 -5.17
N TYR A 78 -25.51 -15.41 -4.21
CA TYR A 78 -24.14 -15.90 -4.25
C TYR A 78 -24.09 -17.42 -4.36
N GLY A 79 -23.03 -17.94 -5.00
CA GLY A 79 -22.84 -19.36 -5.25
C GLY A 79 -21.77 -20.01 -4.37
N LEU A 80 -21.85 -21.34 -4.23
CA LEU A 80 -20.81 -22.16 -3.59
C LEU A 80 -20.48 -23.33 -4.51
N TYR A 81 -19.20 -23.49 -4.82
CA TYR A 81 -18.71 -24.53 -5.74
C TYR A 81 -17.63 -25.37 -5.08
N LEU A 82 -17.62 -26.66 -5.37
CA LEU A 82 -16.51 -27.58 -5.10
C LEU A 82 -15.67 -27.73 -6.36
N TYR A 83 -14.36 -27.57 -6.23
CA TYR A 83 -13.39 -27.78 -7.30
C TYR A 83 -13.10 -29.27 -7.51
N HIS A 84 -13.00 -29.69 -8.76
CA HIS A 84 -12.54 -31.00 -9.17
C HIS A 84 -11.48 -30.88 -10.29
N GLU A 85 -10.33 -31.54 -10.09
CA GLU A 85 -9.26 -31.62 -11.10
C GLU A 85 -9.49 -32.80 -12.05
N GLY A 86 -9.66 -32.51 -13.34
CA GLY A 86 -9.74 -33.54 -14.37
C GLY A 86 -10.51 -33.13 -15.62
N TRP A 87 -10.17 -33.78 -16.73
CA TRP A 87 -10.81 -33.60 -18.05
C TRP A 87 -11.99 -34.55 -18.29
N LYS A 88 -12.14 -35.59 -17.47
CA LYS A 88 -13.22 -36.58 -17.60
C LYS A 88 -14.53 -36.01 -17.07
N LYS A 89 -15.63 -36.29 -17.77
CA LYS A 89 -16.99 -35.96 -17.30
C LYS A 89 -17.30 -36.79 -16.05
N ILE A 90 -17.74 -36.13 -14.99
CA ILE A 90 -18.11 -36.73 -13.71
C ILE A 90 -19.59 -36.50 -13.39
N ASP A 91 -20.22 -37.44 -12.68
CA ASP A 91 -21.53 -37.21 -12.08
C ASP A 91 -21.36 -36.41 -10.78
N PHE A 92 -21.90 -35.19 -10.77
CA PHE A 92 -21.81 -34.28 -9.64
C PHE A 92 -22.48 -34.82 -8.38
N LYS A 93 -23.65 -35.47 -8.50
CA LYS A 93 -24.37 -36.00 -7.34
C LYS A 93 -23.61 -37.16 -6.72
N GLU A 94 -23.09 -38.05 -7.56
CA GLU A 94 -22.28 -39.17 -7.10
C GLU A 94 -20.96 -38.69 -6.45
N HIS A 95 -20.32 -37.68 -7.03
CA HIS A 95 -19.09 -37.10 -6.48
C HIS A 95 -19.32 -36.50 -5.09
N LEU A 96 -20.41 -35.76 -4.90
CA LEU A 96 -20.77 -35.16 -3.61
C LEU A 96 -21.13 -36.18 -2.53
N LYS A 97 -21.56 -37.39 -2.91
CA LYS A 97 -21.74 -38.50 -1.95
C LYS A 97 -20.40 -39.06 -1.46
N LYS A 98 -19.32 -38.91 -2.22
CA LYS A 98 -17.99 -39.52 -1.97
C LYS A 98 -16.97 -38.54 -1.37
N LEU A 99 -17.41 -37.53 -0.61
CA LEU A 99 -16.53 -36.58 0.05
C LEU A 99 -15.85 -37.21 1.28
N ASN A 100 -14.52 -37.12 1.32
CA ASN A 100 -13.70 -37.66 2.41
C ASN A 100 -12.37 -36.90 2.62
N GLY A 101 -12.16 -35.77 1.95
CA GLY A 101 -10.99 -34.91 2.14
C GLY A 101 -11.22 -33.85 3.21
N ILE A 102 -10.28 -32.92 3.30
CA ILE A 102 -10.30 -31.82 4.26
C ILE A 102 -10.87 -30.57 3.59
N PRO A 103 -11.93 -29.96 4.15
CA PRO A 103 -12.55 -28.79 3.55
C PRO A 103 -11.66 -27.55 3.66
N VAL A 104 -11.34 -26.97 2.51
CA VAL A 104 -10.74 -25.63 2.41
C VAL A 104 -11.71 -24.74 1.67
N LEU A 105 -11.98 -23.53 2.18
CA LEU A 105 -12.84 -22.55 1.52
C LEU A 105 -12.00 -21.38 0.99
N PHE A 106 -11.98 -21.22 -0.32
CA PHE A 106 -11.42 -20.08 -1.02
C PHE A 106 -12.42 -18.92 -1.09
N ILE A 107 -11.97 -17.73 -0.72
CA ILE A 107 -12.74 -16.49 -0.74
C ILE A 107 -12.05 -15.51 -1.69
N PRO A 108 -12.67 -15.15 -2.84
CA PRO A 108 -12.07 -14.26 -3.82
C PRO A 108 -12.04 -12.81 -3.33
N GLY A 109 -11.19 -12.03 -3.98
CA GLY A 109 -11.00 -10.61 -3.71
C GLY A 109 -12.02 -9.68 -4.37
N ASN A 110 -11.70 -8.39 -4.34
CA ASN A 110 -12.44 -7.33 -5.01
C ASN A 110 -12.57 -7.60 -6.51
N GLY A 111 -13.80 -7.68 -7.05
CA GLY A 111 -14.02 -8.02 -8.46
C GLY A 111 -13.58 -9.43 -8.86
N GLY A 112 -13.27 -10.28 -7.88
CA GLY A 112 -12.72 -11.62 -8.09
C GLY A 112 -13.78 -12.67 -8.40
N SER A 113 -13.33 -13.78 -8.98
CA SER A 113 -14.18 -14.94 -9.29
C SER A 113 -13.74 -16.13 -8.46
N TYR A 114 -14.70 -16.97 -8.06
CA TYR A 114 -14.44 -18.28 -7.45
C TYR A 114 -13.46 -19.14 -8.27
N LYS A 115 -13.36 -18.89 -9.59
CA LYS A 115 -12.46 -19.61 -10.49
C LYS A 115 -10.97 -19.36 -10.22
N GLN A 116 -10.63 -18.30 -9.50
CA GLN A 116 -9.24 -17.98 -9.14
C GLN A 116 -8.58 -19.06 -8.28
N VAL A 117 -9.36 -19.91 -7.60
CA VAL A 117 -8.86 -21.04 -6.78
C VAL A 117 -8.12 -22.11 -7.60
N ARG A 118 -8.33 -22.15 -8.93
CA ARG A 118 -7.95 -23.28 -9.79
C ARG A 118 -6.48 -23.69 -9.69
N SER A 119 -5.57 -22.74 -9.56
CA SER A 119 -4.14 -23.04 -9.52
C SER A 119 -3.77 -23.76 -8.21
N LEU A 120 -4.27 -23.24 -7.07
CA LEU A 120 -4.08 -23.85 -5.76
C LEU A 120 -4.76 -25.21 -5.67
N ALA A 121 -5.98 -25.32 -6.19
CA ALA A 121 -6.73 -26.57 -6.13
C ALA A 121 -6.15 -27.66 -7.04
N GLY A 122 -5.79 -27.32 -8.27
CA GLY A 122 -5.13 -28.22 -9.21
C GLY A 122 -3.75 -28.67 -8.70
N GLU A 123 -2.97 -27.77 -8.11
CA GLU A 123 -1.68 -28.13 -7.51
C GLU A 123 -1.83 -28.96 -6.24
N SER A 124 -2.85 -28.71 -5.41
CA SER A 124 -3.13 -29.54 -4.24
C SER A 124 -3.49 -30.98 -4.61
N ASP A 125 -4.27 -31.21 -5.67
CA ASP A 125 -4.57 -32.55 -6.19
C ASP A 125 -3.29 -33.22 -6.74
N ARG A 126 -2.46 -32.48 -7.50
CA ARG A 126 -1.19 -32.97 -8.01
C ARG A 126 -0.22 -33.36 -6.89
N ALA A 127 -0.07 -32.51 -5.88
CA ALA A 127 0.79 -32.75 -4.71
C ALA A 127 0.31 -33.94 -3.88
N TYR A 128 -1.00 -34.11 -3.71
CA TYR A 128 -1.56 -35.28 -3.03
C TYR A 128 -1.24 -36.59 -3.76
N ARG A 129 -1.34 -36.62 -5.10
CA ARG A 129 -1.05 -37.80 -5.93
C ARG A 129 0.46 -38.05 -6.06
N GLY A 130 1.26 -37.00 -6.21
CA GLY A 130 2.70 -37.06 -6.44
C GLY A 130 3.55 -37.21 -5.18
N GLY A 131 3.01 -36.91 -4.01
CA GLY A 131 3.74 -36.92 -2.74
C GLY A 131 4.40 -35.57 -2.41
N PRO A 132 5.18 -35.48 -1.33
CA PRO A 132 5.86 -34.25 -0.93
C PRO A 132 6.90 -33.81 -1.97
N LEU A 133 7.31 -32.53 -1.89
CA LEU A 133 8.41 -32.01 -2.70
C LEU A 133 9.66 -32.87 -2.54
N GLU A 134 10.29 -33.24 -3.66
CA GLU A 134 11.53 -34.01 -3.64
C GLU A 134 12.63 -33.24 -2.88
N ARG A 135 13.22 -33.89 -1.86
CA ARG A 135 14.27 -33.30 -1.01
C ARG A 135 15.52 -32.85 -1.78
N SER A 136 15.76 -33.43 -2.96
CA SER A 136 16.86 -33.07 -3.87
C SER A 136 16.68 -31.71 -4.52
N PHE A 137 15.43 -31.29 -4.78
CA PHE A 137 15.11 -30.03 -5.46
C PHE A 137 14.54 -28.97 -4.50
N TYR A 138 13.98 -29.39 -3.36
CA TYR A 138 13.34 -28.51 -2.37
C TYR A 138 13.84 -28.87 -0.95
N ARG A 139 14.62 -27.97 -0.34
CA ARG A 139 15.30 -28.25 0.95
C ARG A 139 14.45 -27.86 2.15
N GLU A 140 14.64 -28.47 3.33
CA GLU A 140 14.00 -28.07 4.59
C GLU A 140 14.69 -26.82 5.18
N ALA A 141 13.93 -25.90 5.78
CA ALA A 141 14.50 -24.75 6.48
C ALA A 141 14.76 -25.15 7.93
N HIS A 142 15.97 -24.88 8.43
CA HIS A 142 16.31 -25.05 9.85
C HIS A 142 16.26 -23.65 10.50
N PRO A 143 15.25 -23.33 11.30
CA PRO A 143 15.29 -22.10 12.08
C PRO A 143 16.48 -22.17 13.05
N ALA A 144 17.26 -21.09 13.15
CA ALA A 144 18.22 -20.92 14.23
C ALA A 144 17.40 -20.82 15.53
N SER A 145 17.51 -21.83 16.40
CA SER A 145 16.89 -21.79 17.72
C SER A 145 17.64 -20.77 18.57
N GLU A 146 17.01 -19.67 18.92
CA GLU A 146 17.41 -18.96 20.14
C GLU A 146 17.02 -19.81 21.35
N GLU A 147 17.87 -19.80 22.36
CA GLU A 147 17.78 -20.62 23.56
C GLU A 147 16.45 -20.36 24.29
N GLY A 148 15.62 -21.39 24.40
CA GLY A 148 14.34 -21.32 25.09
C GLY A 148 13.32 -22.35 24.61
N ASP A 149 13.48 -23.59 25.06
CA ASP A 149 12.41 -24.56 25.30
C ASP A 149 11.35 -24.75 24.19
N ASN A 150 11.73 -25.32 23.04
CA ASN A 150 10.77 -25.84 22.05
C ASN A 150 11.27 -27.14 21.40
N VAL A 151 11.19 -28.24 22.15
CA VAL A 151 11.42 -29.63 21.71
C VAL A 151 10.57 -30.03 20.49
N VAL A 152 9.52 -29.26 20.14
CA VAL A 152 8.52 -29.61 19.12
C VAL A 152 9.01 -29.44 17.67
N VAL A 153 9.99 -28.57 17.40
CA VAL A 153 10.43 -28.27 16.01
C VAL A 153 11.35 -29.36 15.44
N ALA A 154 12.06 -30.10 16.29
CA ALA A 154 13.04 -31.11 15.88
C ALA A 154 12.41 -32.40 15.32
N ASP A 155 11.14 -32.69 15.63
CA ASP A 155 10.51 -34.00 15.37
C ASP A 155 9.55 -34.02 14.17
N PHE A 156 9.40 -32.91 13.43
CA PHE A 156 8.52 -32.85 12.26
C PHE A 156 9.23 -33.40 11.00
N LYS A 157 9.01 -34.69 10.69
CA LYS A 157 9.41 -35.32 9.43
C LYS A 157 8.27 -35.23 8.41
N LEU A 158 8.53 -34.68 7.22
CA LEU A 158 7.55 -34.75 6.12
C LEU A 158 7.29 -36.23 5.76
N PRO A 159 6.01 -36.64 5.66
CA PRO A 159 5.66 -38.00 5.27
C PRO A 159 5.98 -38.24 3.79
N ASN A 160 6.31 -39.48 3.42
CA ASN A 160 6.58 -39.86 2.02
C ASN A 160 5.35 -39.71 1.11
N GLN A 161 4.14 -39.66 1.68
CA GLN A 161 2.89 -39.37 0.99
C GLN A 161 1.92 -38.67 1.95
N TYR A 162 1.11 -37.74 1.45
CA TYR A 162 0.10 -37.06 2.25
C TYR A 162 -1.08 -38.00 2.54
N ALA A 163 -1.54 -38.05 3.80
CA ALA A 163 -2.56 -39.00 4.23
C ALA A 163 -3.93 -38.70 3.61
N ASN A 164 -4.32 -37.42 3.57
CA ASN A 164 -5.62 -36.98 3.08
C ASN A 164 -5.50 -35.93 1.98
N ARG A 165 -6.47 -35.95 1.06
CA ARG A 165 -6.63 -34.90 0.05
C ARG A 165 -7.30 -33.67 0.64
N ILE A 166 -7.12 -32.54 -0.02
CA ILE A 166 -7.85 -31.30 0.25
C ILE A 166 -9.01 -31.19 -0.72
N ASP A 167 -10.22 -30.97 -0.19
CA ASP A 167 -11.40 -30.66 -0.99
C ASP A 167 -11.58 -29.12 -1.01
N TRP A 168 -11.26 -28.49 -2.15
CA TRP A 168 -11.33 -27.04 -2.31
C TRP A 168 -12.75 -26.58 -2.68
N PHE A 169 -13.38 -25.86 -1.77
CA PHE A 169 -14.59 -25.10 -2.01
C PHE A 169 -14.25 -23.65 -2.35
N ALA A 170 -15.08 -22.98 -3.15
CA ALA A 170 -14.93 -21.58 -3.48
C ALA A 170 -16.30 -20.89 -3.50
N VAL A 171 -16.38 -19.72 -2.86
CA VAL A 171 -17.58 -18.88 -2.91
C VAL A 171 -17.56 -18.01 -4.17
N ASP A 172 -18.71 -17.92 -4.83
CA ASP A 172 -18.96 -17.02 -5.95
C ASP A 172 -19.71 -15.79 -5.45
N LEU A 173 -18.99 -14.68 -5.40
CA LEU A 173 -19.46 -13.40 -4.87
C LEU A 173 -19.85 -12.43 -6.01
N GLU A 174 -20.18 -12.98 -7.18
CA GLU A 174 -20.67 -12.25 -8.37
C GLU A 174 -19.70 -11.16 -8.89
N GLY A 175 -18.40 -11.26 -8.54
CA GLY A 175 -17.39 -10.27 -8.96
C GLY A 175 -17.70 -8.86 -8.47
N GLU A 176 -18.33 -8.71 -7.31
CA GLU A 176 -18.65 -7.40 -6.76
C GLU A 176 -17.40 -6.64 -6.28
N HIS A 177 -17.40 -5.31 -6.46
CA HIS A 177 -16.32 -4.42 -6.06
C HIS A 177 -16.30 -4.14 -4.55
N SER A 178 -15.97 -5.16 -3.77
CA SER A 178 -15.95 -5.17 -2.29
C SER A 178 -14.93 -4.23 -1.64
N ALA A 179 -13.86 -3.82 -2.34
CA ALA A 179 -12.88 -2.88 -1.80
C ALA A 179 -13.42 -1.43 -1.70
N MET A 180 -14.53 -1.14 -2.38
CA MET A 180 -15.04 0.23 -2.53
C MET A 180 -16.28 0.51 -1.68
N ASP A 181 -16.92 -0.52 -1.10
CA ASP A 181 -18.13 -0.36 -0.30
C ASP A 181 -18.22 -1.34 0.88
N GLY A 182 -18.36 -0.78 2.09
CA GLY A 182 -18.41 -1.54 3.34
C GLY A 182 -19.63 -2.44 3.50
N ARG A 183 -20.76 -2.12 2.86
CA ARG A 183 -21.97 -2.98 2.87
C ARG A 183 -21.73 -4.29 2.12
N ILE A 184 -20.98 -4.22 1.03
CA ILE A 184 -20.63 -5.39 0.21
C ILE A 184 -19.82 -6.38 1.04
N LEU A 185 -18.81 -5.91 1.76
CA LEU A 185 -17.96 -6.75 2.60
C LEU A 185 -18.72 -7.44 3.72
N GLU A 186 -19.72 -6.77 4.31
CA GLU A 186 -20.58 -7.40 5.31
C GLU A 186 -21.44 -8.50 4.70
N GLU A 187 -22.06 -8.27 3.54
CA GLU A 187 -22.85 -9.28 2.84
C GLU A 187 -21.99 -10.48 2.43
N HIS A 188 -20.75 -10.23 1.98
CA HIS A 188 -19.77 -11.27 1.70
C HIS A 188 -19.44 -12.05 2.97
N THR A 189 -19.27 -11.37 4.10
CA THR A 189 -19.01 -12.01 5.41
C THR A 189 -20.19 -12.88 5.85
N GLU A 190 -21.42 -12.39 5.74
CA GLU A 190 -22.63 -13.16 6.06
C GLU A 190 -22.74 -14.42 5.20
N TYR A 191 -22.46 -14.29 3.90
CA TYR A 191 -22.51 -15.43 2.99
C TYR A 191 -21.39 -16.44 3.24
N VAL A 192 -20.17 -15.99 3.55
CA VAL A 192 -19.06 -16.88 3.90
C VAL A 192 -19.38 -17.68 5.17
N VAL A 193 -19.99 -17.07 6.18
CA VAL A 193 -20.43 -17.79 7.39
C VAL A 193 -21.45 -18.88 7.02
N TYR A 194 -22.42 -18.55 6.16
CA TYR A 194 -23.37 -19.54 5.63
C TYR A 194 -22.66 -20.66 4.86
N ALA A 195 -21.70 -20.33 3.99
CA ALA A 195 -20.95 -21.30 3.20
C ALA A 195 -20.17 -22.27 4.10
N ILE A 196 -19.53 -21.78 5.17
CA ILE A 196 -18.84 -22.63 6.15
C ILE A 196 -19.79 -23.65 6.76
N HIS A 197 -20.99 -23.24 7.18
CA HIS A 197 -21.99 -24.16 7.73
C HIS A 197 -22.45 -25.17 6.69
N ARG A 198 -22.73 -24.71 5.46
CA ARG A 198 -23.19 -25.56 4.37
C ARG A 198 -22.15 -26.63 4.02
N ILE A 199 -20.86 -26.28 3.97
CA ILE A 199 -19.77 -27.23 3.75
C ILE A 199 -19.78 -28.31 4.82
N LEU A 200 -19.79 -27.93 6.11
CA LEU A 200 -19.78 -28.91 7.21
C LEU A 200 -21.03 -29.82 7.18
N ASP A 201 -22.19 -29.30 6.79
CA ASP A 201 -23.40 -30.09 6.66
C ASP A 201 -23.36 -31.02 5.42
N GLN A 202 -22.76 -30.57 4.31
CA GLN A 202 -22.53 -31.40 3.12
C GLN A 202 -21.67 -32.64 3.43
N TYR A 203 -20.68 -32.53 4.32
CA TYR A 203 -19.89 -33.69 4.76
C TYR A 203 -20.71 -34.68 5.59
N LYS A 204 -21.63 -34.19 6.44
CA LYS A 204 -22.56 -35.05 7.18
C LYS A 204 -23.50 -35.79 6.24
N GLU A 205 -24.09 -35.07 5.27
CA GLU A 205 -24.95 -35.65 4.23
C GLU A 205 -24.22 -36.70 3.40
N SER A 206 -22.99 -36.41 2.96
CA SER A 206 -22.14 -37.36 2.23
C SER A 206 -21.83 -38.61 3.04
N ARG A 207 -21.57 -38.48 4.35
CA ARG A 207 -21.34 -39.62 5.22
C ARG A 207 -22.60 -40.48 5.36
N HIS A 208 -23.75 -39.87 5.64
CA HIS A 208 -25.01 -40.60 5.73
C HIS A 208 -25.39 -41.32 4.43
N ALA A 209 -25.14 -40.69 3.27
CA ALA A 209 -25.35 -41.34 1.99
C ALA A 209 -24.48 -42.60 1.82
N ARG A 210 -23.19 -42.53 2.17
CA ARG A 210 -22.28 -43.68 2.14
C ARG A 210 -22.69 -44.78 3.10
N GLU A 211 -23.12 -44.41 4.31
CA GLU A 211 -23.64 -45.36 5.31
C GLU A 211 -24.89 -46.08 4.77
N SER A 212 -25.81 -45.35 4.15
CA SER A 212 -27.03 -45.93 3.55
C SER A 212 -26.76 -46.84 2.35
N GLU A 213 -25.66 -46.62 1.63
CA GLU A 213 -25.22 -47.42 0.49
C GLU A 213 -24.31 -48.60 0.90
N GLY A 214 -24.13 -48.84 2.20
CA GLY A 214 -23.36 -49.98 2.73
C GLY A 214 -21.83 -49.84 2.61
N ALA A 215 -21.32 -48.64 2.35
CA ALA A 215 -19.88 -48.40 2.25
C ALA A 215 -19.22 -48.27 3.64
N ALA A 216 -18.00 -48.77 3.78
CA ALA A 216 -17.23 -48.63 5.02
C ALA A 216 -16.97 -47.15 5.36
N THR A 217 -17.44 -46.68 6.52
CA THR A 217 -17.16 -45.32 7.02
C THR A 217 -15.90 -45.27 7.85
N THR A 218 -14.75 -45.38 7.20
CA THR A 218 -13.48 -45.06 7.83
C THR A 218 -13.23 -43.55 7.77
N GLY A 219 -13.02 -42.90 8.92
CA GLY A 219 -12.71 -41.47 9.01
C GLY A 219 -13.64 -40.64 9.90
N SER A 220 -13.07 -39.61 10.52
CA SER A 220 -13.81 -38.63 11.34
C SER A 220 -14.46 -37.56 10.46
N LEU A 221 -15.62 -37.04 10.87
CA LEU A 221 -16.23 -35.88 10.19
C LEU A 221 -15.38 -34.63 10.43
N PRO A 222 -15.17 -33.78 9.40
CA PRO A 222 -14.46 -32.52 9.60
C PRO A 222 -15.22 -31.63 10.58
N LYS A 223 -14.48 -31.09 11.55
CA LYS A 223 -15.02 -30.17 12.57
C LYS A 223 -14.85 -28.70 12.18
N SER A 224 -13.83 -28.41 11.39
CA SER A 224 -13.45 -27.07 10.97
C SER A 224 -13.18 -27.00 9.47
N VAL A 225 -13.25 -25.79 8.92
CA VAL A 225 -12.91 -25.45 7.54
C VAL A 225 -11.71 -24.51 7.56
N ILE A 226 -10.69 -24.81 6.77
CA ILE A 226 -9.53 -23.91 6.59
C ILE A 226 -9.96 -22.80 5.62
N LEU A 227 -9.73 -21.54 5.98
CA LEU A 227 -10.07 -20.41 5.12
C LEU A 227 -8.85 -19.93 4.36
N VAL A 228 -8.97 -19.75 3.04
CA VAL A 228 -7.96 -19.14 2.18
C VAL A 228 -8.57 -17.93 1.49
N GLY A 229 -8.15 -16.73 1.89
CA GLY A 229 -8.70 -15.49 1.33
C GLY A 229 -7.68 -14.74 0.49
N HIS A 230 -8.11 -14.23 -0.67
CA HIS A 230 -7.30 -13.33 -1.50
C HIS A 230 -7.80 -11.90 -1.40
N SER A 231 -6.89 -10.92 -1.29
CA SER A 231 -7.25 -9.50 -1.27
C SER A 231 -8.34 -9.22 -0.21
N MET A 232 -9.42 -8.55 -0.58
CA MET A 232 -10.57 -8.34 0.32
C MET A 232 -11.17 -9.64 0.89
N GLY A 233 -11.04 -10.76 0.21
CA GLY A 233 -11.48 -12.07 0.69
C GLY A 233 -10.74 -12.55 1.95
N GLY A 234 -9.48 -12.15 2.15
CA GLY A 234 -8.75 -12.41 3.39
C GLY A 234 -9.26 -11.58 4.57
N PHE A 235 -9.68 -10.34 4.32
CA PHE A 235 -10.38 -9.53 5.32
C PHE A 235 -11.74 -10.14 5.67
N VAL A 236 -12.51 -10.58 4.67
CA VAL A 236 -13.80 -11.28 4.86
C VAL A 236 -13.62 -12.57 5.66
N ALA A 237 -12.56 -13.35 5.42
CA ALA A 237 -12.25 -14.56 6.20
C ALA A 237 -12.10 -14.25 7.71
N ARG A 238 -11.37 -13.17 8.02
CA ARG A 238 -11.21 -12.71 9.40
C ARG A 238 -12.51 -12.20 10.01
N ALA A 239 -13.28 -11.42 9.25
CA ALA A 239 -14.58 -10.93 9.70
C ALA A 239 -15.56 -12.08 9.99
N ALA A 240 -15.56 -13.12 9.14
CA ALA A 240 -16.40 -14.31 9.31
C ALA A 240 -16.08 -15.08 10.59
N THR A 241 -14.80 -15.13 10.99
CA THR A 241 -14.32 -15.88 12.17
C THR A 241 -14.86 -15.34 13.49
N ILE A 242 -15.04 -14.01 13.60
CA ILE A 242 -15.61 -13.38 14.80
C ILE A 242 -17.13 -13.20 14.73
N HIS A 243 -17.75 -13.53 13.59
CA HIS A 243 -19.17 -13.33 13.35
C HIS A 243 -20.04 -14.08 14.38
N PRO A 244 -21.08 -13.45 14.97
CA PRO A 244 -21.85 -14.03 16.08
C PRO A 244 -22.60 -15.33 15.72
N ARG A 245 -22.99 -15.49 14.46
CA ARG A 245 -23.66 -16.71 13.96
C ARG A 245 -22.71 -17.88 13.64
N LEU A 246 -21.39 -17.70 13.69
CA LEU A 246 -20.46 -18.79 13.34
C LEU A 246 -20.51 -19.90 14.41
N ARG A 247 -20.53 -21.17 13.98
CA ARG A 247 -20.45 -22.33 14.89
C ARG A 247 -19.09 -22.30 15.60
N LYS A 248 -19.06 -22.63 16.89
CA LYS A 248 -17.80 -22.68 17.67
C LYS A 248 -16.80 -23.64 17.03
N SER A 249 -15.53 -23.22 16.97
CA SER A 249 -14.42 -24.01 16.40
C SER A 249 -14.61 -24.43 14.93
N ALA A 250 -15.52 -23.78 14.19
CA ALA A 250 -15.71 -24.07 12.77
C ALA A 250 -14.56 -23.56 11.88
N VAL A 251 -13.71 -22.68 12.40
CA VAL A 251 -12.52 -22.13 11.74
C VAL A 251 -11.39 -22.09 12.75
N GLU A 252 -10.26 -22.74 12.42
CA GLU A 252 -9.07 -22.77 13.28
C GLU A 252 -7.81 -22.30 12.53
N THR A 253 -7.86 -22.19 11.21
CA THR A 253 -6.71 -21.83 10.38
C THR A 253 -7.15 -20.94 9.23
N ILE A 254 -6.48 -19.80 9.10
CA ILE A 254 -6.71 -18.81 8.05
C ILE A 254 -5.38 -18.53 7.36
N LEU A 255 -5.36 -18.69 6.05
CA LEU A 255 -4.27 -18.23 5.19
C LEU A 255 -4.78 -17.09 4.32
N THR A 256 -4.05 -15.99 4.27
CA THR A 256 -4.43 -14.83 3.46
C THR A 256 -3.35 -14.48 2.46
N LEU A 257 -3.74 -14.12 1.24
CA LEU A 257 -2.87 -13.80 0.11
C LEU A 257 -3.13 -12.35 -0.31
N SER A 258 -2.12 -11.48 -0.32
CA SER A 258 -2.23 -10.06 -0.71
C SER A 258 -3.40 -9.31 -0.04
N SER A 259 -3.67 -9.56 1.24
CA SER A 259 -4.93 -9.16 1.89
C SER A 259 -4.77 -7.94 2.81
N PRO A 260 -5.53 -6.83 2.61
CA PRO A 260 -5.43 -5.64 3.45
C PRO A 260 -6.10 -5.86 4.80
N HIS A 261 -5.30 -6.00 5.86
CA HIS A 261 -5.71 -6.24 7.25
C HIS A 261 -5.78 -4.98 8.09
N GLN A 262 -4.86 -4.03 7.90
CA GLN A 262 -4.74 -2.82 8.73
C GLN A 262 -5.83 -1.79 8.44
N SER A 263 -6.05 -1.51 7.15
CA SER A 263 -7.03 -0.54 6.68
C SER A 263 -7.41 -0.81 5.21
N PRO A 264 -8.53 -0.27 4.72
CA PRO A 264 -8.90 -0.40 3.31
C PRO A 264 -7.85 0.28 2.41
N PRO A 265 -7.50 -0.30 1.24
CA PRO A 265 -6.61 0.35 0.28
C PRO A 265 -7.09 1.74 -0.15
N VAL A 266 -8.42 1.91 -0.21
CA VAL A 266 -9.09 3.17 -0.55
C VAL A 266 -10.05 3.56 0.59
N ALA A 267 -9.50 4.16 1.65
CA ALA A 267 -10.25 4.51 2.85
C ALA A 267 -11.06 5.82 2.71
N LEU A 268 -11.92 5.90 1.67
CA LEU A 268 -12.68 7.12 1.34
C LEU A 268 -14.11 7.13 1.93
N GLN A 269 -14.74 5.96 2.08
CA GLN A 269 -16.11 5.85 2.61
C GLN A 269 -16.11 5.64 4.14
N PRO A 270 -16.92 6.39 4.92
CA PRO A 270 -16.97 6.26 6.38
C PRO A 270 -17.36 4.87 6.89
N SER A 271 -18.41 4.26 6.35
CA SER A 271 -18.85 2.93 6.78
C SER A 271 -17.81 1.83 6.52
N LEU A 272 -17.08 1.90 5.42
CA LEU A 272 -15.99 0.98 5.09
C LEU A 272 -14.84 1.10 6.12
N GLY A 273 -14.42 2.32 6.43
CA GLY A 273 -13.38 2.58 7.43
C GLY A 273 -13.79 2.11 8.83
N HIS A 274 -15.05 2.35 9.21
CA HIS A 274 -15.58 1.92 10.50
C HIS A 274 -15.68 0.39 10.62
N TYR A 275 -16.05 -0.30 9.53
CA TYR A 275 -16.10 -1.77 9.53
C TYR A 275 -14.72 -2.38 9.79
N TYR A 276 -13.68 -1.89 9.11
CA TYR A 276 -12.29 -2.29 9.39
C TYR A 276 -11.87 -2.06 10.84
N GLU A 277 -12.17 -0.88 11.38
CA GLU A 277 -11.82 -0.53 12.76
C GLU A 277 -12.54 -1.46 13.75
N SER A 278 -13.83 -1.73 13.55
CA SER A 278 -14.62 -2.64 14.38
C SER A 278 -14.07 -4.07 14.35
N ILE A 279 -13.79 -4.63 13.17
CA ILE A 279 -13.24 -5.99 13.05
C ILE A 279 -11.86 -6.05 13.72
N ASN A 280 -10.98 -5.08 13.49
CA ASN A 280 -9.65 -5.07 14.10
C ASN A 280 -9.71 -4.95 15.63
N GLN A 281 -10.65 -4.16 16.18
CA GLN A 281 -10.86 -4.08 17.63
C GLN A 281 -11.37 -5.40 18.23
N GLU A 282 -12.33 -6.07 17.57
CA GLU A 282 -12.85 -7.35 18.03
C GLU A 282 -11.81 -8.48 17.95
N TRP A 283 -10.90 -8.44 16.96
CA TRP A 283 -9.76 -9.34 16.90
C TRP A 283 -8.78 -9.12 18.06
N ARG A 284 -8.44 -7.86 18.39
CA ARG A 284 -7.58 -7.53 19.54
C ARG A 284 -8.17 -8.06 20.86
N LYS A 285 -9.44 -7.74 21.12
CA LYS A 285 -10.18 -8.24 22.29
C LYS A 285 -10.32 -9.77 22.30
N GLY A 286 -10.37 -10.38 21.13
CA GLY A 286 -10.51 -11.83 20.95
C GLY A 286 -9.33 -12.64 21.50
N TYR A 287 -8.18 -12.01 21.72
CA TYR A 287 -6.99 -12.60 22.35
C TYR A 287 -6.79 -12.16 23.81
N GLU A 288 -7.52 -11.15 24.29
CA GLU A 288 -7.47 -10.74 25.70
C GLU A 288 -8.10 -11.83 26.58
N VAL A 289 -7.38 -12.21 27.64
CA VAL A 289 -7.87 -13.19 28.61
C VAL A 289 -8.89 -12.51 29.52
N GLN A 290 -10.10 -13.06 29.58
CA GLN A 290 -11.12 -12.56 30.51
C GLN A 290 -10.83 -13.05 31.93
N THR A 291 -10.35 -12.15 32.79
CA THR A 291 -10.17 -12.36 34.22
C THR A 291 -11.32 -11.74 35.02
N THR A 292 -11.79 -12.42 36.06
CA THR A 292 -12.73 -11.81 37.02
C THR A 292 -12.06 -10.67 37.79
N ARG A 293 -12.86 -9.82 38.45
CA ARG A 293 -12.36 -8.82 39.44
C ARG A 293 -11.55 -9.44 40.59
N THR A 294 -11.62 -10.76 40.78
CA THR A 294 -10.86 -11.54 41.77
C THR A 294 -9.63 -12.24 41.19
N GLY A 295 -9.31 -12.03 39.90
CA GLY A 295 -8.11 -12.57 39.25
C GLY A 295 -8.22 -14.01 38.75
N HIS A 296 -9.42 -14.61 38.74
CA HIS A 296 -9.64 -15.96 38.22
C HIS A 296 -9.94 -15.96 36.72
N TYR A 297 -9.35 -16.91 35.99
CA TYR A 297 -9.58 -17.16 34.57
C TYR A 297 -11.01 -17.69 34.35
N VAL A 298 -11.84 -16.99 33.57
CA VAL A 298 -13.27 -17.34 33.38
C VAL A 298 -13.49 -18.28 32.19
N SER A 299 -12.75 -18.07 31.10
CA SER A 299 -12.79 -18.92 29.89
C SER A 299 -11.60 -18.61 28.99
N ASP A 300 -11.20 -19.57 28.17
CA ASP A 300 -10.23 -19.34 27.10
C ASP A 300 -10.69 -18.23 26.15
N SER A 301 -9.73 -17.48 25.60
CA SER A 301 -10.03 -16.39 24.67
C SER A 301 -10.73 -16.94 23.42
N LYS A 302 -11.66 -16.16 22.84
CA LYS A 302 -12.52 -16.60 21.72
C LYS A 302 -11.69 -17.06 20.50
N LEU A 303 -10.49 -16.50 20.33
CA LEU A 303 -9.57 -16.77 19.21
C LEU A 303 -8.32 -17.58 19.60
N SER A 304 -8.25 -18.14 20.81
CA SER A 304 -7.12 -18.94 21.33
C SER A 304 -6.70 -20.11 20.42
N HIS A 305 -7.64 -20.68 19.67
CA HIS A 305 -7.42 -21.82 18.79
C HIS A 305 -7.27 -21.43 17.31
N VAL A 306 -7.23 -20.14 16.97
CA VAL A 306 -7.20 -19.66 15.58
C VAL A 306 -5.79 -19.21 15.21
N VAL A 307 -5.22 -19.81 14.15
CA VAL A 307 -3.96 -19.38 13.54
C VAL A 307 -4.22 -18.57 12.27
N VAL A 308 -3.53 -17.45 12.09
CA VAL A 308 -3.61 -16.61 10.88
C VAL A 308 -2.21 -16.39 10.28
N VAL A 309 -2.05 -16.75 9.01
CA VAL A 309 -0.82 -16.46 8.25
C VAL A 309 -1.14 -15.54 7.08
N SER A 310 -0.39 -14.45 6.94
CA SER A 310 -0.53 -13.48 5.85
C SER A 310 0.67 -13.57 4.91
N ILE A 311 0.42 -13.78 3.62
CA ILE A 311 1.44 -13.81 2.58
C ILE A 311 1.26 -12.58 1.69
N SER A 312 2.30 -11.73 1.59
CA SER A 312 2.26 -10.56 0.70
C SER A 312 2.90 -10.78 -0.66
N GLY A 313 2.41 -10.05 -1.67
CA GLY A 313 2.97 -10.05 -3.02
C GLY A 313 4.29 -9.27 -3.16
N GLY A 314 4.68 -8.53 -2.13
CA GLY A 314 5.88 -7.69 -2.10
C GLY A 314 5.74 -6.38 -2.90
N TYR A 315 6.87 -5.80 -3.32
CA TYR A 315 6.94 -4.45 -3.87
C TYR A 315 6.23 -4.23 -5.23
N ASN A 316 5.95 -5.29 -5.99
CA ASN A 316 5.19 -5.27 -7.25
C ASN A 316 3.66 -5.31 -7.05
N ASP A 317 3.18 -5.53 -5.83
CA ASP A 317 1.76 -5.35 -5.51
C ASP A 317 1.47 -3.84 -5.35
N TYR A 318 0.84 -3.27 -6.37
CA TYR A 318 0.47 -1.85 -6.40
C TYR A 318 -0.93 -1.57 -5.85
N GLN A 319 -1.76 -2.61 -5.66
CA GLN A 319 -3.11 -2.46 -5.14
C GLN A 319 -3.12 -2.51 -3.63
N VAL A 320 -2.36 -3.44 -3.04
CA VAL A 320 -2.25 -3.62 -1.60
C VAL A 320 -0.77 -3.65 -1.23
N ARG A 321 -0.31 -2.62 -0.50
CA ARG A 321 1.08 -2.54 -0.04
C ARG A 321 1.29 -3.42 1.19
N THR A 322 2.49 -3.98 1.36
CA THR A 322 2.87 -4.89 2.46
C THR A 322 2.44 -4.36 3.84
N LYS A 323 2.56 -3.05 4.10
CA LYS A 323 2.13 -2.48 5.39
C LYS A 323 0.64 -2.67 5.69
N LEU A 324 -0.23 -2.63 4.66
CA LEU A 324 -1.66 -2.90 4.82
C LEU A 324 -1.93 -4.38 5.12
N GLU A 325 -1.06 -5.28 4.67
CA GLU A 325 -1.17 -6.73 4.82
C GLU A 325 -0.59 -7.28 6.12
N SER A 326 0.05 -6.42 6.90
CA SER A 326 0.60 -6.79 8.21
C SER A 326 -0.53 -7.12 9.19
N LEU A 327 -0.27 -8.11 10.05
CA LEU A 327 -1.13 -8.50 11.17
C LEU A 327 -0.70 -7.82 12.49
N ASP A 328 0.29 -6.93 12.45
CA ASP A 328 0.86 -6.28 13.64
C ASP A 328 -0.21 -5.51 14.41
N GLY A 329 -0.21 -5.69 15.73
CA GLY A 329 -1.19 -5.07 16.62
C GLY A 329 -2.63 -5.56 16.43
N ILE A 330 -2.85 -6.62 15.64
CA ILE A 330 -4.15 -7.26 15.43
C ILE A 330 -4.11 -8.71 15.91
N VAL A 331 -3.10 -9.47 15.49
CA VAL A 331 -2.87 -10.88 15.87
C VAL A 331 -1.54 -10.96 16.62
N PRO A 332 -1.48 -11.59 17.81
CA PRO A 332 -0.22 -11.78 18.52
C PRO A 332 0.68 -12.79 17.77
N SER A 333 2.00 -12.64 17.88
CA SER A 333 2.98 -13.49 17.21
C SER A 333 2.86 -14.98 17.56
N SER A 334 2.26 -15.31 18.71
CA SER A 334 1.96 -16.69 19.13
C SER A 334 0.85 -17.38 18.32
N HIS A 335 0.05 -16.61 17.56
CA HIS A 335 -1.11 -17.08 16.80
C HIS A 335 -1.04 -16.70 15.31
N GLY A 336 0.01 -16.02 14.87
CA GLY A 336 0.13 -15.64 13.46
C GLY A 336 1.36 -14.84 13.13
N PHE A 337 1.68 -14.78 11.84
CA PHE A 337 2.75 -13.94 11.30
C PHE A 337 2.44 -13.55 9.86
N MET A 338 3.18 -12.54 9.38
CA MET A 338 3.18 -12.11 7.98
C MET A 338 4.52 -12.48 7.35
N ILE A 339 4.51 -12.94 6.09
CA ILE A 339 5.71 -13.19 5.28
C ILE A 339 5.52 -12.63 3.87
N SER A 340 6.54 -11.94 3.35
CA SER A 340 6.54 -11.50 1.95
C SER A 340 6.92 -12.65 1.02
N SER A 341 6.30 -12.72 -0.16
CA SER A 341 6.68 -13.67 -1.21
C SER A 341 8.15 -13.55 -1.64
N THR A 342 8.77 -12.39 -1.42
CA THR A 342 10.21 -12.15 -1.63
C THR A 342 11.11 -12.83 -0.57
N SER A 343 10.57 -13.09 0.61
CA SER A 343 11.24 -13.82 1.71
C SER A 343 10.78 -15.27 1.82
N MET A 344 9.76 -15.66 1.05
CA MET A 344 9.24 -17.02 1.08
C MET A 344 10.22 -18.00 0.45
N LYS A 345 10.43 -19.08 1.19
CA LYS A 345 11.19 -20.24 0.74
C LYS A 345 10.63 -20.80 -0.55
N ASN A 346 11.51 -21.11 -1.51
CA ASN A 346 11.17 -21.61 -2.85
C ASN A 346 10.42 -20.61 -3.76
N VAL A 347 10.22 -19.36 -3.30
CA VAL A 347 9.50 -18.32 -4.04
C VAL A 347 10.41 -17.16 -4.40
N TRP A 348 10.90 -16.40 -3.41
CA TRP A 348 11.83 -15.25 -3.56
C TRP A 348 11.51 -14.27 -4.69
N LEU A 349 10.23 -14.06 -5.00
CA LEU A 349 9.79 -13.24 -6.10
C LEU A 349 8.72 -12.27 -5.61
N SER A 350 8.83 -11.02 -6.03
CA SER A 350 7.71 -10.09 -5.91
C SER A 350 6.80 -10.24 -7.12
N MET A 351 5.51 -10.12 -6.89
CA MET A 351 4.48 -10.40 -7.89
C MET A 351 3.37 -9.36 -7.84
N GLU A 352 2.70 -9.19 -8.97
CA GLU A 352 1.51 -8.35 -9.05
C GLU A 352 0.36 -8.92 -8.20
N HIS A 353 -0.60 -8.07 -7.84
CA HIS A 353 -1.71 -8.39 -6.93
C HIS A 353 -2.48 -9.67 -7.28
N GLN A 354 -2.69 -9.93 -8.59
CA GLN A 354 -3.40 -11.12 -9.07
C GLN A 354 -2.45 -12.30 -9.32
N ALA A 355 -1.17 -12.03 -9.55
CA ALA A 355 -0.17 -13.05 -9.86
C ALA A 355 0.06 -14.03 -8.71
N ILE A 356 -0.18 -13.60 -7.48
CA ILE A 356 -0.13 -14.44 -6.28
C ILE A 356 -1.02 -15.69 -6.32
N LEU A 357 -2.07 -15.70 -7.15
CA LEU A 357 -2.99 -16.83 -7.26
C LEU A 357 -2.63 -17.85 -8.34
N TRP A 358 -1.72 -17.51 -9.26
CA TRP A 358 -1.35 -18.40 -10.36
C TRP A 358 0.15 -18.63 -10.47
N CYS A 359 0.95 -17.93 -9.66
CA CYS A 359 2.38 -18.10 -9.68
C CYS A 359 2.79 -19.49 -9.20
N ASN A 360 3.42 -20.27 -10.07
CA ASN A 360 3.71 -21.67 -9.78
C ASN A 360 4.54 -21.83 -8.51
N GLN A 361 5.57 -20.99 -8.33
CA GLN A 361 6.43 -21.02 -7.16
C GLN A 361 5.65 -20.88 -5.85
N ILE A 362 4.71 -19.91 -5.77
CA ILE A 362 3.92 -19.70 -4.56
C ILE A 362 2.81 -20.74 -4.40
N VAL A 363 2.16 -21.10 -5.51
CA VAL A 363 1.05 -22.06 -5.55
C VAL A 363 1.50 -23.44 -5.07
N VAL A 364 2.66 -23.91 -5.53
CA VAL A 364 3.30 -25.15 -5.08
C VAL A 364 3.59 -25.06 -3.57
N GLN A 365 4.28 -24.00 -3.12
CA GLN A 365 4.66 -23.88 -1.72
C GLN A 365 3.46 -23.84 -0.77
N VAL A 366 2.41 -23.09 -1.14
CA VAL A 366 1.16 -23.00 -0.36
C VAL A 366 0.43 -24.34 -0.33
N SER A 367 0.29 -25.02 -1.47
CA SER A 367 -0.44 -26.30 -1.56
C SER A 367 0.19 -27.38 -0.69
N HIS A 368 1.52 -27.53 -0.77
CA HIS A 368 2.26 -28.46 0.08
C HIS A 368 2.21 -28.07 1.58
N THR A 369 2.16 -26.77 1.89
CA THR A 369 2.02 -26.30 3.27
C THR A 369 0.67 -26.70 3.86
N LEU A 370 -0.42 -26.49 3.12
CA LEU A 370 -1.77 -26.85 3.57
C LEU A 370 -1.92 -28.37 3.78
N LEU A 371 -1.37 -29.19 2.87
CA LEU A 371 -1.36 -30.66 3.01
C LEU A 371 -0.56 -31.12 4.24
N SER A 372 0.45 -30.36 4.65
CA SER A 372 1.31 -30.68 5.80
C SER A 372 0.67 -30.33 7.15
N LEU A 373 -0.42 -29.56 7.19
CA LEU A 373 -1.16 -29.23 8.41
C LEU A 373 -2.02 -30.39 8.93
N VAL A 374 -2.12 -31.47 8.15
CA VAL A 374 -3.00 -32.60 8.40
C VAL A 374 -2.29 -33.66 9.23
N ASP A 375 -2.92 -34.05 10.33
CA ASP A 375 -2.48 -35.20 11.10
C ASP A 375 -2.86 -36.50 10.38
N SER A 376 -1.84 -37.32 10.06
CA SER A 376 -2.03 -38.60 9.38
C SER A 376 -2.82 -39.63 10.20
N ARG A 377 -2.87 -39.48 11.54
CA ARG A 377 -3.59 -40.40 12.42
C ARG A 377 -5.08 -40.10 12.49
N SER A 378 -5.43 -38.85 12.74
CA SER A 378 -6.84 -38.42 12.90
C SER A 378 -7.52 -38.06 11.57
N GLY A 379 -6.73 -37.75 10.55
CA GLY A 379 -7.20 -37.25 9.27
C GLY A 379 -7.76 -35.82 9.33
N GLN A 380 -7.45 -35.08 10.40
CA GLN A 380 -7.90 -33.71 10.64
C GLN A 380 -6.69 -32.77 10.72
N PRO A 381 -6.87 -31.46 10.56
CA PRO A 381 -5.82 -30.49 10.89
C PRO A 381 -5.33 -30.68 12.34
N PHE A 382 -4.04 -30.44 12.59
CA PHE A 382 -3.51 -30.52 13.96
C PHE A 382 -4.29 -29.58 14.89
N PRO A 383 -4.75 -30.03 16.07
CA PRO A 383 -5.52 -29.20 17.00
C PRO A 383 -4.66 -28.17 17.73
N ASP A 384 -3.36 -28.45 17.89
CA ASP A 384 -2.44 -27.58 18.61
C ASP A 384 -1.99 -26.36 17.78
N THR A 385 -2.20 -25.16 18.34
CA THR A 385 -1.88 -23.88 17.70
C THR A 385 -0.37 -23.75 17.42
N GLN A 386 0.48 -24.13 18.38
CA GLN A 386 1.94 -24.00 18.23
C GLN A 386 2.49 -24.93 17.16
N LYS A 387 1.97 -26.17 17.07
CA LYS A 387 2.33 -27.13 16.03
C LYS A 387 1.95 -26.64 14.63
N ARG A 388 0.75 -26.09 14.45
CA ARG A 388 0.34 -25.49 13.15
C ARG A 388 1.24 -24.32 12.77
N LEU A 389 1.53 -23.43 13.72
CA LEU A 389 2.42 -22.28 13.50
C LEU A 389 3.84 -22.74 13.14
N ALA A 390 4.38 -23.74 13.83
CA ALA A 390 5.69 -24.32 13.54
C ALA A 390 5.75 -24.92 12.12
N ILE A 391 4.68 -25.57 11.66
CA ILE A 391 4.58 -26.08 10.28
C ILE A 391 4.61 -24.93 9.28
N PHE A 392 3.81 -23.88 9.49
CA PHE A 392 3.83 -22.69 8.63
C PHE A 392 5.22 -22.05 8.59
N THR A 393 5.87 -21.85 9.74
CA THR A 393 7.22 -21.28 9.81
C THR A 393 8.23 -22.16 9.07
N LYS A 394 8.24 -23.47 9.30
CA LYS A 394 9.17 -24.41 8.65
C LYS A 394 8.96 -24.50 7.13
N MET A 395 7.70 -24.41 6.70
CA MET A 395 7.34 -24.53 5.28
C MET A 395 7.51 -23.20 4.53
N LEU A 396 7.21 -22.05 5.11
CA LEU A 396 7.17 -20.78 4.38
C LEU A 396 8.43 -19.92 4.56
N CYS A 397 9.05 -19.90 5.74
CA CYS A 397 10.18 -19.01 6.02
C CYS A 397 11.47 -19.51 5.38
N SER A 398 12.21 -18.61 4.70
CA SER A 398 13.59 -18.89 4.29
C SER A 398 14.49 -19.01 5.52
N GLY A 399 15.38 -20.00 5.57
CA GLY A 399 16.32 -20.23 6.68
C GLY A 399 17.45 -19.19 6.80
N ILE A 400 17.29 -17.97 6.25
CA ILE A 400 18.23 -16.86 6.42
C ILE A 400 17.99 -16.29 7.82
N PRO A 401 18.92 -16.46 8.78
CA PRO A 401 18.72 -15.93 10.12
C PRO A 401 18.58 -14.40 10.09
N GLN A 402 17.75 -13.84 10.96
CA GLN A 402 17.76 -12.38 11.19
C GLN A 402 19.12 -11.89 11.72
N SER A 403 19.96 -12.78 12.27
CA SER A 403 21.34 -12.49 12.69
C SER A 403 22.34 -12.29 11.52
N PHE A 404 21.97 -12.62 10.28
CA PHE A 404 22.73 -12.18 9.09
C PHE A 404 22.67 -10.64 8.91
N ASN A 405 21.80 -9.98 9.67
CA ASN A 405 21.57 -8.53 9.69
C ASN A 405 22.47 -7.82 10.74
N TRP A 406 23.78 -8.03 10.64
CA TRP A 406 24.80 -7.73 11.67
C TRP A 406 24.86 -6.27 12.19
N LYS A 407 24.24 -5.31 11.51
CA LYS A 407 24.20 -3.89 11.91
C LYS A 407 22.81 -3.35 12.27
N MET A 408 21.74 -4.15 12.15
CA MET A 408 20.35 -3.69 12.36
C MET A 408 19.80 -4.06 13.76
N GLN A 409 20.54 -4.89 14.52
CA GLN A 409 20.15 -5.41 15.84
C GLN A 409 20.24 -4.42 17.01
N SER A 410 20.45 -3.12 16.77
CA SER A 410 20.38 -2.14 17.88
C SER A 410 18.94 -1.77 18.27
N GLN A 411 17.88 -2.05 17.49
CA GLN A 411 16.56 -1.45 17.73
C GLN A 411 15.31 -2.30 17.39
N SER A 412 15.38 -3.63 17.39
CA SER A 412 14.14 -4.44 17.44
C SER A 412 13.79 -4.74 18.90
N SER A 413 12.64 -4.24 19.34
CA SER A 413 12.03 -4.47 20.66
C SER A 413 11.56 -5.93 20.83
N TRP A 414 12.51 -6.88 20.82
CA TRP A 414 12.29 -8.26 21.26
C TRP A 414 12.90 -8.53 22.66
N SER A 415 13.49 -7.51 23.31
CA SER A 415 14.00 -7.61 24.68
C SER A 415 13.01 -7.03 25.70
N THR A 416 11.89 -7.74 25.95
CA THR A 416 11.10 -7.44 27.16
C THR A 416 11.81 -8.11 28.33
N ARG A 417 12.37 -7.29 29.22
CA ARG A 417 12.97 -7.67 30.51
C ARG A 417 12.11 -8.70 31.24
N ILE A 418 12.60 -9.93 31.34
CA ILE A 418 12.17 -10.88 32.37
C ILE A 418 12.91 -10.47 33.66
N PRO A 419 12.22 -10.26 34.79
CA PRO A 419 12.88 -9.94 36.04
C PRO A 419 13.65 -11.17 36.52
N ILE A 420 14.97 -11.01 36.66
CA ILE A 420 15.87 -11.97 37.30
C ILE A 420 15.36 -12.16 38.74
N LYS A 421 14.79 -13.34 39.00
CA LYS A 421 14.72 -13.88 40.36
C LYS A 421 16.03 -14.61 40.59
N ASP A 422 16.82 -14.09 41.51
CA ASP A 422 18.02 -14.74 42.02
C ASP A 422 17.66 -16.12 42.59
N VAL A 423 18.07 -17.18 41.90
CA VAL A 423 18.22 -18.51 42.48
C VAL A 423 19.65 -18.97 42.16
N LYS A 424 20.43 -19.07 43.23
CA LYS A 424 21.79 -19.60 43.27
C LYS A 424 21.82 -21.10 42.93
N ASP A 425 22.94 -21.47 42.32
CA ASP A 425 23.56 -22.80 42.25
C ASP A 425 22.89 -23.87 41.37
N THR A 426 23.50 -24.14 40.21
CA THR A 426 24.02 -25.50 39.86
C THR A 426 24.80 -25.45 38.54
N ASP A 427 26.00 -26.02 38.55
CA ASP A 427 26.85 -26.28 37.38
C ASP A 427 26.08 -27.04 36.29
N VAL A 428 25.82 -26.40 35.14
CA VAL A 428 25.38 -27.08 33.93
C VAL A 428 26.28 -26.64 32.78
N SER A 429 27.10 -27.57 32.32
CA SER A 429 27.95 -27.43 31.14
C SER A 429 27.09 -27.12 29.90
N GLN A 430 27.29 -25.94 29.31
CA GLN A 430 26.71 -25.55 28.02
C GLN A 430 27.24 -26.48 26.91
N VAL A 431 26.47 -27.51 26.57
CA VAL A 431 26.70 -28.33 25.37
C VAL A 431 25.96 -27.65 24.21
N HIS A 432 26.69 -26.89 23.40
CA HIS A 432 26.22 -26.41 22.10
C HIS A 432 25.78 -27.60 21.23
N THR A 433 24.48 -27.82 21.07
CA THR A 433 23.94 -28.81 20.15
C THR A 433 23.94 -28.25 18.73
N SER A 434 25.09 -28.33 18.06
CA SER A 434 25.21 -28.01 16.64
C SER A 434 24.57 -29.12 15.78
N SER A 435 23.74 -28.73 14.82
CA SER A 435 23.10 -29.64 13.87
C SER A 435 24.12 -30.14 12.84
N VAL A 436 24.61 -31.36 13.03
CA VAL A 436 25.57 -32.06 12.15
C VAL A 436 24.90 -32.39 10.81
N CYS A 437 25.64 -32.33 9.69
CA CYS A 437 25.11 -32.73 8.39
C CYS A 437 24.64 -34.21 8.39
N PRO A 438 23.63 -34.59 7.59
CA PRO A 438 23.12 -35.96 7.57
C PRO A 438 24.22 -36.99 7.23
N SER A 439 24.30 -38.07 8.00
CA SER A 439 25.27 -39.17 7.81
C SER A 439 25.04 -39.99 6.52
N SER A 440 23.92 -39.76 5.82
CA SER A 440 23.55 -40.46 4.58
C SER A 440 24.39 -40.06 3.37
N VAL A 441 25.23 -39.03 3.47
CA VAL A 441 26.16 -38.64 2.40
C VAL A 441 27.54 -39.18 2.74
N HIS A 442 27.99 -40.20 2.01
CA HIS A 442 29.32 -40.79 2.16
C HIS A 442 30.37 -39.83 1.60
N TRP A 443 31.19 -39.26 2.47
CA TRP A 443 32.40 -38.52 2.08
C TRP A 443 33.57 -39.49 2.20
N SER A 444 34.39 -39.61 1.16
CA SER A 444 35.59 -40.46 1.22
C SER A 444 36.56 -39.84 2.22
N ASP A 445 36.89 -40.58 3.30
CA ASP A 445 37.91 -40.13 4.27
C ASP A 445 39.32 -40.14 3.68
N ASP A 446 39.53 -40.97 2.63
CA ASP A 446 40.80 -41.15 1.96
C ASP A 446 40.78 -40.53 0.55
N VAL A 447 41.28 -39.30 0.44
CA VAL A 447 41.74 -38.74 -0.84
C VAL A 447 43.26 -38.76 -0.83
N LEU A 448 43.88 -39.52 -1.74
CA LEU A 448 45.33 -39.70 -1.91
C LEU A 448 46.08 -38.41 -2.31
N GLU A 449 45.38 -37.31 -2.62
CA GLU A 449 45.96 -36.04 -3.05
C GLU A 449 46.19 -35.07 -1.87
N ARG A 450 47.29 -34.33 -1.90
CA ARG A 450 47.70 -33.42 -0.81
C ARG A 450 46.72 -32.26 -0.64
N ASP A 451 46.34 -32.01 0.62
CA ASP A 451 45.58 -30.83 1.06
C ASP A 451 46.26 -29.50 0.61
N LEU A 452 45.44 -28.52 0.25
CA LEU A 452 45.87 -27.20 -0.22
C LEU A 452 45.87 -26.17 0.92
N TYR A 453 47.05 -25.68 1.29
CA TYR A 453 47.18 -24.59 2.27
C TYR A 453 47.12 -23.22 1.58
N ILE A 454 46.08 -22.46 1.88
CA ILE A 454 45.86 -21.13 1.29
C ILE A 454 46.56 -20.07 2.14
N LYS A 455 47.42 -19.26 1.49
CA LYS A 455 48.19 -18.20 2.15
C LYS A 455 47.61 -16.79 1.95
N THR A 456 46.63 -16.66 1.06
CA THR A 456 45.93 -15.41 0.73
C THR A 456 44.63 -15.29 1.52
N THR A 457 44.14 -14.05 1.69
CA THR A 457 42.85 -13.80 2.36
C THR A 457 41.66 -14.28 1.54
N THR A 458 41.81 -14.36 0.21
CA THR A 458 40.81 -14.88 -0.72
C THR A 458 41.13 -16.33 -1.08
N VAL A 459 40.12 -17.21 -1.10
CA VAL A 459 40.18 -18.60 -1.53
C VAL A 459 39.19 -18.84 -2.67
N THR A 460 39.62 -19.57 -3.69
CA THR A 460 38.78 -20.00 -4.80
C THR A 460 38.72 -21.52 -4.90
N VAL A 461 37.54 -22.02 -5.25
CA VAL A 461 37.29 -23.41 -5.58
C VAL A 461 36.91 -23.45 -7.05
N LEU A 462 37.83 -23.92 -7.90
CA LEU A 462 37.68 -23.89 -9.37
C LEU A 462 37.05 -25.17 -9.95
N ALA A 463 36.90 -26.23 -9.14
CA ALA A 463 36.32 -27.51 -9.55
C ALA A 463 35.96 -28.38 -8.33
N MET A 464 35.15 -29.42 -8.57
CA MET A 464 34.94 -30.55 -7.64
C MET A 464 36.16 -31.49 -7.61
N ASP A 465 37.35 -30.92 -7.44
CA ASP A 465 38.64 -31.63 -7.47
C ASP A 465 38.87 -32.54 -6.25
N GLY A 466 37.94 -32.55 -5.29
CA GLY A 466 38.02 -33.38 -4.09
C GLY A 466 39.05 -32.95 -3.05
N ARG A 467 39.81 -31.85 -3.27
CA ARG A 467 40.87 -31.41 -2.37
C ARG A 467 40.33 -30.66 -1.16
N ARG A 468 40.98 -30.75 0.00
CA ARG A 468 40.64 -29.92 1.16
C ARG A 468 41.47 -28.63 1.16
N ARG A 469 40.83 -27.49 1.43
CA ARG A 469 41.51 -26.19 1.57
C ARG A 469 41.68 -25.87 3.04
N TRP A 470 42.90 -25.59 3.48
CA TRP A 470 43.23 -25.18 4.85
C TRP A 470 43.54 -23.69 4.91
N LEU A 471 42.87 -23.00 5.82
CA LEU A 471 42.98 -21.56 6.07
C LEU A 471 43.35 -21.33 7.54
N ASP A 472 44.38 -20.55 7.81
CA ASP A 472 44.78 -20.17 9.17
C ASP A 472 44.04 -18.90 9.59
N ILE A 473 43.11 -19.03 10.54
CA ILE A 473 42.19 -17.96 10.96
C ILE A 473 42.98 -16.78 11.56
N GLN A 474 43.99 -17.05 12.40
CA GLN A 474 44.75 -16.01 13.08
C GLN A 474 45.64 -15.24 12.10
N LYS A 475 46.27 -15.95 11.16
CA LYS A 475 47.14 -15.32 10.16
C LYS A 475 46.34 -14.53 9.14
N LEU A 476 45.27 -15.11 8.60
CA LEU A 476 44.48 -14.49 7.53
C LEU A 476 43.51 -13.42 8.06
N GLY A 477 43.08 -13.53 9.32
CA GLY A 477 42.26 -12.54 10.01
C GLY A 477 43.02 -11.39 10.67
N SER A 478 44.35 -11.33 10.47
CA SER A 478 45.17 -10.20 10.93
C SER A 478 44.81 -8.89 10.19
N ASN A 479 45.23 -7.74 10.72
CA ASN A 479 44.92 -6.40 10.17
C ASN A 479 43.42 -6.05 10.09
N GLY A 480 42.62 -6.50 11.06
CA GLY A 480 41.19 -6.16 11.14
C GLY A 480 40.26 -7.02 10.27
N LYS A 481 40.79 -8.02 9.54
CA LYS A 481 40.02 -8.94 8.68
C LYS A 481 39.37 -10.09 9.46
N SER A 482 38.73 -9.77 10.57
CA SER A 482 38.24 -10.74 11.54
C SER A 482 36.99 -11.52 11.11
N HIS A 483 36.40 -11.19 9.96
CA HIS A 483 35.19 -11.82 9.44
C HIS A 483 35.52 -12.70 8.24
N PHE A 484 34.80 -13.81 8.11
CA PHE A 484 34.92 -14.72 6.97
C PHE A 484 33.57 -14.85 6.27
N ILE A 485 33.57 -14.58 4.96
CA ILE A 485 32.40 -14.84 4.10
C ILE A 485 32.76 -15.88 3.03
N PHE A 486 31.84 -16.77 2.74
CA PHE A 486 32.00 -17.81 1.73
C PHE A 486 30.73 -17.94 0.90
N VAL A 487 30.86 -17.71 -0.40
CA VAL A 487 29.79 -17.73 -1.39
C VAL A 487 30.03 -18.90 -2.34
N THR A 488 29.01 -19.72 -2.58
CA THR A 488 29.14 -20.92 -3.39
C THR A 488 27.89 -21.26 -4.18
N ASN A 489 28.06 -21.91 -5.34
CA ASN A 489 26.99 -22.57 -6.09
C ASN A 489 26.84 -24.06 -5.72
N LEU A 490 27.59 -24.54 -4.73
CA LEU A 490 27.53 -25.92 -4.25
C LEU A 490 26.46 -26.08 -3.17
N ALA A 491 25.77 -27.21 -3.20
CA ALA A 491 24.79 -27.54 -2.17
C ALA A 491 25.50 -27.80 -0.81
N PRO A 492 25.04 -27.18 0.29
CA PRO A 492 25.58 -27.45 1.63
C PRO A 492 25.42 -28.94 2.02
N CYS A 493 26.39 -29.50 2.75
CA CYS A 493 26.48 -30.90 3.20
C CYS A 493 26.74 -31.95 2.10
N SER A 494 26.25 -31.75 0.88
CA SER A 494 26.37 -32.70 -0.23
C SER A 494 27.44 -32.31 -1.26
N GLY A 495 27.60 -31.03 -1.56
CA GLY A 495 28.64 -30.50 -2.44
C GLY A 495 29.83 -29.90 -1.70
N VAL A 496 29.58 -29.25 -0.55
CA VAL A 496 30.61 -28.57 0.26
C VAL A 496 30.39 -28.81 1.75
N ARG A 497 31.49 -28.91 2.51
CA ARG A 497 31.51 -28.94 3.97
C ARG A 497 32.56 -27.96 4.52
N VAL A 498 32.22 -27.29 5.61
CA VAL A 498 33.11 -26.34 6.28
C VAL A 498 33.24 -26.73 7.75
N HIS A 499 34.49 -26.82 8.21
CA HIS A 499 34.83 -27.20 9.58
C HIS A 499 35.76 -26.18 10.23
N LEU A 500 35.58 -25.98 11.53
CA LEU A 500 36.45 -25.21 12.38
C LEU A 500 37.27 -26.14 13.28
N TRP A 501 38.59 -25.93 13.31
CA TRP A 501 39.55 -26.77 14.01
C TRP A 501 40.24 -26.00 15.14
N PRO A 502 40.20 -26.51 16.38
CA PRO A 502 40.82 -25.84 17.52
C PRO A 502 42.34 -25.95 17.50
N GLN A 503 43.01 -25.06 18.24
CA GLN A 503 44.45 -25.12 18.41
C GLN A 503 44.83 -26.38 19.21
N LYS A 504 45.69 -27.24 18.66
CA LYS A 504 46.32 -28.33 19.43
C LYS A 504 47.11 -27.71 20.58
N GLY A 505 46.65 -27.87 21.83
CA GLY A 505 47.48 -27.68 23.02
C GLY A 505 46.98 -26.79 24.18
N ARG A 506 45.70 -26.37 24.26
CA ARG A 506 45.20 -25.66 25.46
C ARG A 506 43.77 -26.04 25.87
N SER A 507 43.55 -27.28 26.28
CA SER A 507 42.50 -27.62 27.26
C SER A 507 42.71 -29.05 27.78
N SER A 508 42.80 -29.18 29.11
CA SER A 508 42.84 -30.43 29.87
C SER A 508 41.45 -31.07 29.93
N SER A 509 40.97 -31.62 28.82
CA SER A 509 39.78 -32.47 28.81
C SER A 509 39.99 -33.69 27.91
N ASP A 510 39.62 -34.86 28.42
CA ASP A 510 39.82 -36.21 27.86
C ASP A 510 38.95 -36.54 26.63
N MET A 511 38.56 -35.56 25.82
CA MET A 511 37.75 -35.78 24.62
C MET A 511 38.62 -36.08 23.37
N PRO A 512 38.32 -37.13 22.58
CA PRO A 512 39.04 -37.45 21.34
C PRO A 512 39.08 -36.27 20.35
N ALA A 513 40.18 -36.10 19.62
CA ALA A 513 40.40 -34.97 18.70
C ALA A 513 39.28 -34.81 17.64
N GLY A 514 38.63 -35.90 17.23
CA GLY A 514 37.49 -35.90 16.29
C GLY A 514 36.19 -35.30 16.84
N LYS A 515 36.01 -35.19 18.16
CA LYS A 515 34.84 -34.54 18.80
C LYS A 515 35.02 -33.05 19.06
N ARG A 516 36.21 -32.49 18.79
CA ARG A 516 36.52 -31.05 19.00
C ARG A 516 36.40 -30.22 17.71
N VAL A 517 36.12 -30.86 16.59
CA VAL A 517 35.93 -30.21 15.28
C VAL A 517 34.47 -29.79 15.19
N LEU A 518 34.24 -28.51 14.95
CA LEU A 518 32.89 -27.98 14.81
C LEU A 518 32.54 -27.90 13.32
N GLU A 519 31.56 -28.67 12.88
CA GLU A 519 30.98 -28.51 11.54
C GLU A 519 30.05 -27.29 11.54
N VAL A 520 30.35 -26.32 10.67
CA VAL A 520 29.53 -25.10 10.49
C VAL A 520 28.79 -25.09 9.15
N THR A 521 28.89 -26.17 8.37
CA THR A 521 28.22 -26.33 7.07
C THR A 521 26.71 -26.07 7.15
N SER A 522 26.05 -26.51 8.23
CA SER A 522 24.60 -26.34 8.42
C SER A 522 24.18 -24.88 8.68
N LYS A 523 25.13 -23.99 9.01
CA LYS A 523 24.89 -22.53 9.10
C LYS A 523 24.86 -21.85 7.72
N MET A 524 25.21 -22.54 6.64
CA MET A 524 25.11 -21.98 5.28
C MET A 524 23.66 -21.63 4.96
N VAL A 525 23.48 -20.39 4.54
CA VAL A 525 22.21 -19.86 4.08
C VAL A 525 22.07 -20.10 2.59
N GLN A 526 21.03 -20.82 2.18
CA GLN A 526 20.71 -20.95 0.75
C GLN A 526 20.04 -19.69 0.23
N ILE A 527 20.49 -19.24 -0.94
CA ILE A 527 19.91 -18.12 -1.68
C ILE A 527 19.40 -18.62 -3.04
N PRO A 528 18.32 -18.02 -3.59
CA PRO A 528 17.84 -18.35 -4.92
C PRO A 528 18.94 -18.06 -5.95
N ALA A 529 19.47 -19.12 -6.55
CA ALA A 529 20.25 -19.01 -7.75
C ALA A 529 19.27 -18.72 -8.90
N GLY A 530 19.51 -17.67 -9.69
CA GLY A 530 18.78 -17.47 -10.95
C GLY A 530 18.92 -18.69 -11.89
N PRO A 531 18.13 -18.79 -12.96
CA PRO A 531 18.21 -19.93 -13.88
C PRO A 531 19.64 -20.12 -14.33
N ALA A 532 20.17 -21.33 -14.13
CA ALA A 532 21.50 -21.66 -14.62
C ALA A 532 21.51 -21.46 -16.15
N PRO A 533 22.51 -20.76 -16.70
CA PRO A 533 22.60 -20.51 -18.13
C PRO A 533 22.58 -21.85 -18.88
N GLN A 534 21.72 -21.97 -19.89
CA GLN A 534 21.62 -23.19 -20.69
C GLN A 534 22.97 -23.44 -21.37
N GLN A 535 23.53 -24.63 -21.14
CA GLN A 535 24.71 -25.08 -21.87
C GLN A 535 24.26 -25.54 -23.26
N ILE A 536 24.87 -24.96 -24.30
CA ILE A 536 24.56 -25.29 -25.71
C ILE A 536 25.02 -26.73 -26.00
N GLU A 537 26.13 -27.16 -25.38
CA GLU A 537 26.62 -28.54 -25.43
C GLU A 537 26.97 -29.05 -24.02
N PRO A 538 26.74 -30.34 -23.70
CA PRO A 538 27.19 -30.95 -22.45
C PRO A 538 28.71 -30.79 -22.26
N GLY A 539 29.12 -30.03 -21.25
CA GLY A 539 30.54 -29.76 -20.96
C GLY A 539 31.12 -28.50 -21.61
N SER A 540 30.34 -27.77 -22.42
CA SER A 540 30.72 -26.43 -22.89
C SER A 540 30.58 -25.38 -21.77
N GLN A 541 31.53 -24.44 -21.69
CA GLN A 541 31.46 -23.31 -20.76
C GLN A 541 30.66 -22.18 -21.43
N THR A 542 29.45 -21.88 -20.92
CA THR A 542 28.61 -20.79 -21.45
C THR A 542 28.65 -19.53 -20.56
N GLU A 543 28.29 -19.64 -19.28
CA GLU A 543 28.37 -18.57 -18.26
C GLU A 543 28.43 -19.21 -16.86
N GLN A 544 29.00 -18.53 -15.84
CA GLN A 544 29.00 -19.07 -14.48
C GLN A 544 27.61 -19.07 -13.87
N ALA A 545 27.29 -20.16 -13.15
CA ALA A 545 26.04 -20.24 -12.41
C ALA A 545 26.04 -19.23 -11.24
N PRO A 546 24.90 -18.56 -10.99
CA PRO A 546 24.76 -17.68 -9.84
C PRO A 546 25.00 -18.44 -8.52
N PRO A 547 25.52 -17.75 -7.49
CA PRO A 547 25.62 -18.32 -6.17
C PRO A 547 24.29 -18.86 -5.63
N SER A 548 24.34 -20.00 -4.95
CA SER A 548 23.17 -20.67 -4.36
C SER A 548 23.23 -20.77 -2.83
N ALA A 549 24.39 -20.47 -2.23
CA ALA A 549 24.56 -20.46 -0.79
C ALA A 549 25.63 -19.47 -0.33
N VAL A 550 25.44 -18.93 0.87
CA VAL A 550 26.35 -18.00 1.54
C VAL A 550 26.55 -18.45 2.98
N LEU A 551 27.79 -18.49 3.45
CA LEU A 551 28.16 -18.65 4.86
C LEU A 551 28.84 -17.37 5.30
N HIS A 552 28.47 -16.90 6.49
CA HIS A 552 29.16 -15.81 7.17
C HIS A 552 29.56 -16.30 8.57
N LEU A 553 30.79 -16.03 8.96
CA LEU A 553 31.32 -16.33 10.29
C LEU A 553 31.90 -15.07 10.91
N GLY A 554 31.37 -14.69 12.08
CA GLY A 554 31.86 -13.56 12.87
C GLY A 554 33.07 -13.92 13.75
N PRO A 555 33.73 -12.92 14.36
CA PRO A 555 34.87 -13.15 15.26
C PRO A 555 34.49 -14.00 16.47
N GLU A 556 33.30 -13.79 17.04
CA GLU A 556 32.79 -14.57 18.19
C GLU A 556 32.63 -16.06 17.83
N GLU A 557 32.18 -16.36 16.62
CA GLU A 557 31.95 -17.75 16.18
C GLU A 557 33.24 -18.47 15.82
N MET A 558 34.27 -17.73 15.41
CA MET A 558 35.61 -18.28 15.12
C MET A 558 36.53 -18.25 16.35
N HIS A 559 36.08 -17.68 17.47
CA HIS A 559 36.85 -17.58 18.70
C HIS A 559 37.21 -18.98 19.23
N GLY A 560 38.49 -19.19 19.58
CA GLY A 560 38.99 -20.48 20.07
C GLY A 560 39.40 -21.48 18.99
N PHE A 561 39.18 -21.17 17.70
CA PHE A 561 39.61 -21.99 16.57
C PHE A 561 40.87 -21.42 15.89
N ARG A 562 41.72 -22.31 15.35
CA ARG A 562 42.96 -21.93 14.64
C ARG A 562 42.84 -22.09 13.13
N PHE A 563 42.18 -23.14 12.67
CA PHE A 563 42.06 -23.43 11.24
C PHE A 563 40.61 -23.54 10.81
N LEU A 564 40.32 -23.05 9.61
CA LEU A 564 39.08 -23.27 8.89
C LEU A 564 39.40 -24.17 7.69
N THR A 565 38.62 -25.22 7.48
CA THR A 565 38.78 -26.08 6.30
C THR A 565 37.53 -26.11 5.44
N ILE A 566 37.72 -26.05 4.13
CA ILE A 566 36.67 -26.20 3.12
C ILE A 566 36.91 -27.50 2.36
N SER A 567 35.98 -28.43 2.47
CA SER A 567 35.98 -29.72 1.78
C SER A 567 34.93 -29.70 0.67
N VAL A 568 35.27 -30.21 -0.50
CA VAL A 568 34.41 -30.24 -1.69
C VAL A 568 34.23 -31.69 -2.12
N ALA A 569 33.00 -32.11 -2.38
CA ALA A 569 32.74 -33.51 -2.72
C ALA A 569 33.37 -33.85 -4.09
N PRO A 570 34.09 -34.97 -4.24
CA PRO A 570 34.56 -35.41 -5.55
C PRO A 570 33.37 -35.87 -6.41
N ARG A 571 33.31 -35.43 -7.68
CA ARG A 571 32.40 -36.06 -8.67
C ARG A 571 33.18 -37.07 -9.51
N PRO A 572 32.66 -38.29 -9.73
CA PRO A 572 33.26 -39.20 -10.72
C PRO A 572 33.14 -38.57 -12.11
N THR A 573 34.26 -38.29 -12.75
CA THR A 573 34.30 -37.80 -14.13
C THR A 573 33.95 -38.97 -15.07
N ILE A 574 32.75 -38.96 -15.64
CA ILE A 574 32.27 -40.00 -16.59
C ILE A 574 33.19 -40.11 -17.83
N SER A 575 33.99 -39.08 -18.12
CA SER A 575 34.80 -38.96 -19.35
C SER A 575 36.32 -38.90 -19.13
N GLY A 576 36.84 -39.00 -17.90
CA GLY A 576 38.29 -38.87 -17.64
C GLY A 576 38.92 -37.50 -17.97
N ARG A 577 38.13 -36.52 -18.44
CA ARG A 577 38.52 -35.11 -18.57
C ARG A 577 38.13 -34.37 -17.28
N PRO A 578 39.03 -33.56 -16.69
CA PRO A 578 38.67 -32.73 -15.55
C PRO A 578 37.55 -31.76 -15.95
N PRO A 579 36.57 -31.49 -15.07
CA PRO A 579 35.55 -30.50 -15.36
C PRO A 579 36.22 -29.14 -15.65
N PRO A 580 35.63 -28.31 -16.53
CA PRO A 580 36.16 -27.00 -16.84
C PRO A 580 36.40 -26.18 -15.56
N ALA A 581 37.50 -25.42 -15.50
CA ALA A 581 37.86 -24.58 -14.35
C ALA A 581 36.89 -23.39 -14.21
N THR A 582 35.74 -23.63 -13.60
CA THR A 582 34.72 -22.61 -13.28
C THR A 582 34.72 -22.35 -11.78
N SER A 583 34.73 -21.09 -11.35
CA SER A 583 34.63 -20.77 -9.92
C SER A 583 33.32 -21.32 -9.35
N MET A 584 33.41 -22.32 -8.48
CA MET A 584 32.27 -22.95 -7.79
C MET A 584 32.07 -22.36 -6.39
N ALA A 585 33.12 -21.80 -5.81
CA ALA A 585 33.04 -21.10 -4.54
C ALA A 585 34.16 -20.07 -4.40
N VAL A 586 33.83 -18.97 -3.73
CA VAL A 586 34.79 -17.92 -3.34
C VAL A 586 34.61 -17.64 -1.86
N GLY A 587 35.69 -17.70 -1.10
CA GLY A 587 35.74 -17.29 0.30
C GLY A 587 36.73 -16.16 0.52
N GLN A 588 36.46 -15.30 1.50
CA GLN A 588 37.36 -14.20 1.81
C GLN A 588 37.34 -13.85 3.31
N PHE A 589 38.52 -13.67 3.90
CA PHE A 589 38.69 -12.92 5.14
C PHE A 589 38.71 -11.43 4.83
N PHE A 590 37.80 -10.67 5.42
CA PHE A 590 37.60 -9.26 5.11
C PHE A 590 37.31 -8.43 6.36
N ASN A 591 37.54 -7.12 6.25
CA ASN A 591 37.09 -6.16 7.25
C ASN A 591 35.74 -5.56 6.77
N PRO A 592 34.65 -5.69 7.53
CA PRO A 592 33.35 -5.14 7.16
C PRO A 592 33.36 -3.63 6.88
N ASP A 593 34.26 -2.88 7.51
CA ASP A 593 34.37 -1.43 7.34
C ASP A 593 34.98 -1.04 5.97
N GLU A 594 35.76 -1.92 5.33
CA GLU A 594 36.32 -1.68 3.98
C GLU A 594 35.25 -1.72 2.88
N GLY A 595 34.12 -2.40 3.13
CA GLY A 595 33.02 -2.57 2.20
C GLY A 595 31.85 -1.61 2.41
N GLU A 596 31.94 -0.65 3.35
CA GLU A 596 30.82 0.24 3.69
C GLU A 596 30.76 1.46 2.78
N ILE A 597 29.60 1.68 2.15
CA ILE A 597 29.35 2.84 1.29
C ILE A 597 28.06 3.51 1.76
N GLU A 598 28.17 4.71 2.33
CA GLU A 598 27.01 5.49 2.77
C GLU A 598 26.58 6.54 1.72
N PHE A 599 25.29 6.53 1.39
CA PHE A 599 24.66 7.53 0.54
C PHE A 599 23.87 8.51 1.41
N SER A 600 24.42 9.74 1.50
CA SER A 600 23.72 10.85 2.16
C SER A 600 22.45 11.25 1.39
N PRO A 601 21.45 11.87 2.05
CA PRO A 601 20.23 12.35 1.39
C PRO A 601 20.52 13.25 0.19
N VAL A 602 21.52 14.14 0.31
CA VAL A 602 21.95 15.05 -0.76
C VAL A 602 22.55 14.27 -1.94
N SER A 603 23.41 13.27 -1.67
CA SER A 603 23.98 12.43 -2.72
C SER A 603 22.91 11.64 -3.47
N MET A 604 21.87 11.16 -2.77
CA MET A 604 20.75 10.46 -3.42
C MET A 604 19.93 11.40 -4.30
N LEU A 605 19.58 12.60 -3.81
CA LEU A 605 18.80 13.57 -4.58
C LEU A 605 19.55 14.07 -5.82
N LEU A 606 20.85 14.33 -5.71
CA LEU A 606 21.70 14.72 -6.85
C LEU A 606 21.78 13.62 -7.91
N SER A 607 21.73 12.34 -7.50
CA SER A 607 21.77 11.21 -8.43
C SER A 607 20.55 11.08 -9.35
N THR A 608 19.53 11.92 -9.15
CA THR A 608 18.41 12.08 -10.09
C THR A 608 18.86 12.75 -11.40
N HIS A 609 19.91 13.59 -11.35
CA HIS A 609 20.39 14.36 -12.51
C HIS A 609 21.76 13.89 -13.01
N SER A 610 22.63 13.37 -12.14
CA SER A 610 23.95 12.87 -12.50
C SER A 610 24.20 11.46 -11.95
N HIS A 611 24.59 10.53 -12.82
CA HIS A 611 24.94 9.18 -12.39
C HIS A 611 26.16 9.22 -11.47
N LYS A 612 26.05 8.56 -10.30
CA LYS A 612 27.22 8.33 -9.45
C LYS A 612 27.87 7.02 -9.89
N ASP A 613 29.02 7.14 -10.54
CA ASP A 613 29.82 6.00 -10.95
C ASP A 613 30.80 5.61 -9.83
N ILE A 614 30.81 4.33 -9.48
CA ILE A 614 31.75 3.71 -8.54
C ILE A 614 32.55 2.69 -9.33
N PHE A 615 33.87 2.82 -9.31
CA PHE A 615 34.77 1.88 -9.96
C PHE A 615 35.39 0.95 -8.91
N LEU A 616 35.04 -0.33 -8.97
CA LEU A 616 35.58 -1.38 -8.13
C LEU A 616 36.73 -2.04 -8.89
N LYS A 617 37.96 -1.87 -8.37
CA LYS A 617 39.15 -2.56 -8.88
C LYS A 617 39.15 -4.03 -8.44
N GLU A 618 39.98 -4.85 -9.09
CA GLU A 618 40.24 -6.23 -8.67
C GLU A 618 40.77 -6.26 -7.21
N ASP A 619 40.60 -7.40 -6.54
CA ASP A 619 40.92 -7.63 -5.12
C ASP A 619 40.08 -6.80 -4.12
N HIS A 620 38.91 -6.34 -4.54
CA HIS A 620 37.95 -5.68 -3.66
C HIS A 620 37.37 -6.64 -2.59
N PRO A 621 36.74 -6.13 -1.51
CA PRO A 621 35.97 -6.97 -0.59
C PRO A 621 34.83 -7.72 -1.31
N LEU A 622 34.60 -8.98 -0.95
CA LEU A 622 33.55 -9.81 -1.55
C LEU A 622 32.16 -9.30 -1.18
N ALA A 623 32.03 -8.74 0.03
CA ALA A 623 30.80 -8.18 0.56
C ALA A 623 30.89 -6.66 0.70
N PHE A 624 29.94 -5.95 0.10
CA PHE A 624 29.75 -4.51 0.26
C PHE A 624 28.45 -4.21 0.96
N ASN A 625 28.47 -3.25 1.86
CA ASN A 625 27.30 -2.79 2.57
C ASN A 625 26.92 -1.36 2.11
N LEU A 626 25.86 -1.25 1.31
CA LEU A 626 25.33 0.04 0.89
C LEU A 626 24.28 0.52 1.90
N SER A 627 24.57 1.66 2.54
CA SER A 627 23.64 2.32 3.46
C SER A 627 22.99 3.51 2.76
N PHE A 628 21.67 3.45 2.56
CA PHE A 628 20.89 4.54 1.99
C PHE A 628 20.19 5.31 3.10
N ALA A 629 20.50 6.61 3.25
CA ALA A 629 19.89 7.45 4.27
C ALA A 629 18.38 7.69 4.06
N ILE A 630 17.93 7.68 2.80
CA ILE A 630 16.50 7.68 2.46
C ILE A 630 16.13 6.27 2.04
N SER A 631 15.05 5.74 2.61
CA SER A 631 14.59 4.40 2.30
C SER A 631 14.31 4.18 0.81
N LEU A 632 14.73 3.02 0.29
CA LEU A 632 14.56 2.65 -1.12
C LEU A 632 13.09 2.44 -1.53
N GLY A 633 12.14 2.36 -0.58
CA GLY A 633 10.72 2.35 -0.93
C GLY A 633 10.15 3.74 -1.23
N LEU A 634 10.80 4.82 -0.76
CA LEU A 634 10.50 6.21 -1.14
C LEU A 634 11.26 6.62 -2.40
N LEU A 635 12.58 6.37 -2.41
CA LEU A 635 13.45 6.70 -3.54
C LEU A 635 14.14 5.44 -4.07
N PRO A 636 13.46 4.69 -4.96
CA PRO A 636 14.07 3.54 -5.63
C PRO A 636 15.31 3.91 -6.42
N VAL A 637 16.29 3.01 -6.38
CA VAL A 637 17.59 3.22 -7.01
C VAL A 637 17.80 2.20 -8.10
N THR A 638 18.08 2.66 -9.32
CA THR A 638 18.55 1.83 -10.41
C THR A 638 20.04 1.60 -10.23
N PHE A 639 20.39 0.35 -10.01
CA PHE A 639 21.76 -0.13 -9.87
C PHE A 639 22.15 -0.84 -11.16
N SER A 640 23.08 -0.24 -11.91
CA SER A 640 23.63 -0.83 -13.12
C SER A 640 25.06 -1.22 -12.89
N LEU A 641 25.39 -2.49 -13.11
CA LEU A 641 26.73 -3.04 -13.00
C LEU A 641 27.22 -3.46 -14.37
N LYS A 642 28.39 -2.95 -14.76
CA LYS A 642 29.12 -3.40 -15.95
C LYS A 642 30.45 -4.00 -15.52
N THR A 643 30.76 -5.20 -16.00
CA THR A 643 32.08 -5.81 -15.82
C THR A 643 33.11 -5.01 -16.62
N ALA A 644 34.12 -4.46 -15.94
CA ALA A 644 35.21 -3.70 -16.56
C ALA A 644 36.43 -4.59 -16.89
N GLY A 645 36.64 -5.65 -16.11
CA GLY A 645 37.74 -6.60 -16.30
C GLY A 645 37.59 -7.85 -15.43
N CYS A 646 38.38 -8.87 -15.72
CA CYS A 646 38.35 -10.17 -15.04
C CYS A 646 39.74 -10.80 -14.88
N GLY A 647 40.77 -9.99 -14.60
CA GLY A 647 42.11 -10.45 -14.27
C GLY A 647 42.84 -11.16 -15.42
N ILE A 648 42.49 -10.86 -16.67
CA ILE A 648 43.25 -11.27 -17.86
C ILE A 648 44.20 -10.11 -18.16
N LYS A 649 45.49 -10.26 -17.86
CA LYS A 649 46.51 -9.30 -18.30
C LYS A 649 46.43 -9.22 -19.83
N ASP A 650 46.45 -8.01 -20.36
CA ASP A 650 46.40 -7.73 -21.80
C ASP A 650 47.52 -8.51 -22.52
N SER A 651 47.26 -9.75 -22.92
CA SER A 651 48.02 -10.42 -23.94
C SER A 651 47.74 -9.61 -25.20
N GLY A 652 48.75 -8.94 -25.75
CA GLY A 652 48.69 -7.92 -26.82
C GLY A 652 48.08 -8.34 -28.17
N LEU A 653 47.15 -9.28 -28.17
CA LEU A 653 46.28 -9.73 -29.26
C LEU A 653 44.82 -9.27 -29.08
N LEU A 654 44.47 -8.56 -28.00
CA LEU A 654 43.08 -8.32 -27.59
C LEU A 654 42.60 -6.86 -27.67
N ASP A 655 43.47 -5.91 -28.02
CA ASP A 655 43.09 -4.48 -28.15
C ASP A 655 42.16 -4.22 -29.36
N GLU A 656 41.96 -5.19 -30.26
CA GLU A 656 41.04 -5.11 -31.40
C GLU A 656 39.71 -5.86 -31.17
N ALA A 657 39.56 -6.62 -30.08
CA ALA A 657 38.34 -7.34 -29.77
C ALA A 657 37.36 -6.42 -29.03
N GLY A 658 36.25 -6.04 -29.66
CA GLY A 658 35.30 -5.08 -29.11
C GLY A 658 34.76 -5.45 -27.70
N ASP A 659 34.31 -4.45 -26.94
CA ASP A 659 33.81 -4.54 -25.54
C ASP A 659 32.86 -5.73 -25.26
N SER A 660 32.13 -6.21 -26.28
CA SER A 660 31.22 -7.35 -26.19
C SER A 660 31.92 -8.69 -25.95
N GLU A 661 33.08 -8.95 -26.58
CA GLU A 661 33.80 -10.23 -26.42
C GLU A 661 34.51 -10.30 -25.06
N LYS A 662 35.10 -9.20 -24.61
CA LYS A 662 35.68 -9.07 -23.26
C LYS A 662 34.63 -9.31 -22.17
N THR A 663 33.41 -8.79 -22.36
CA THR A 663 32.27 -9.03 -21.46
C THR A 663 31.87 -10.51 -21.43
N LYS A 664 31.81 -11.18 -22.59
CA LYS A 664 31.51 -12.63 -22.67
C LYS A 664 32.56 -13.48 -21.95
N LEU A 665 33.85 -13.16 -22.12
CA LEU A 665 34.94 -13.85 -21.42
C LEU A 665 34.85 -13.68 -19.90
N CYS A 666 34.54 -12.48 -19.42
CA CYS A 666 34.39 -12.26 -17.99
C CYS A 666 33.19 -12.98 -17.37
N LYS A 667 32.08 -13.15 -18.11
CA LYS A 667 30.94 -13.97 -17.67
C LYS A 667 31.26 -15.46 -17.48
N LEU A 668 32.35 -15.96 -18.07
CA LEU A 668 32.86 -17.33 -17.85
C LEU A 668 33.66 -17.46 -16.55
N ARG A 669 34.19 -16.35 -16.01
CA ARG A 669 35.14 -16.34 -14.88
C ARG A 669 34.58 -15.75 -13.58
N CYS A 670 33.66 -14.79 -13.67
CA CYS A 670 33.05 -14.13 -12.52
C CYS A 670 31.68 -14.73 -12.23
N PHE A 671 31.35 -14.96 -10.96
CA PHE A 671 29.98 -15.34 -10.62
C PHE A 671 29.04 -14.12 -10.75
N PRO A 672 27.77 -14.33 -11.18
CA PRO A 672 26.79 -13.26 -11.24
C PRO A 672 26.57 -12.57 -9.88
N PRO A 673 26.59 -11.22 -9.83
CA PRO A 673 26.43 -10.47 -8.59
C PRO A 673 25.05 -10.69 -7.95
N VAL A 674 25.00 -10.65 -6.62
CA VAL A 674 23.77 -10.82 -5.83
C VAL A 674 23.58 -9.65 -4.88
N ALA A 675 22.37 -9.09 -4.81
CA ALA A 675 21.99 -8.13 -3.77
C ALA A 675 20.99 -8.73 -2.79
N LEU A 676 21.17 -8.42 -1.51
CA LEU A 676 20.27 -8.76 -0.42
C LEU A 676 19.88 -7.46 0.29
N ALA A 677 18.59 -7.14 0.32
CA ALA A 677 18.08 -5.96 1.01
C ALA A 677 17.10 -6.37 2.11
N TRP A 678 17.26 -5.82 3.32
CA TRP A 678 16.34 -6.06 4.43
C TRP A 678 15.41 -4.86 4.62
N ASP A 679 14.13 -5.15 4.79
CA ASP A 679 13.09 -4.19 5.15
C ASP A 679 12.36 -4.66 6.41
N PRO A 680 12.11 -3.79 7.40
CA PRO A 680 11.45 -4.18 8.65
C PRO A 680 10.02 -4.68 8.46
N THR A 681 9.33 -4.31 7.37
CA THR A 681 7.91 -4.68 7.15
C THR A 681 7.77 -5.89 6.24
N SER A 682 8.56 -5.95 5.17
CA SER A 682 8.50 -6.97 4.11
C SER A 682 9.59 -8.04 4.22
N GLY A 683 10.53 -7.90 5.15
CA GLY A 683 11.60 -8.88 5.38
C GLY A 683 12.73 -8.78 4.35
N LEU A 684 13.25 -9.93 3.96
CA LEU A 684 14.36 -10.06 3.03
C LEU A 684 13.90 -9.98 1.56
N HIS A 685 14.64 -9.21 0.77
CA HIS A 685 14.53 -9.13 -0.69
C HIS A 685 15.85 -9.58 -1.31
N ILE A 686 15.76 -10.47 -2.30
CA ILE A 686 16.93 -11.03 -2.97
C ILE A 686 16.85 -10.68 -4.46
N PHE A 687 17.91 -10.08 -4.97
CA PHE A 687 18.08 -9.72 -6.38
C PHE A 687 19.24 -10.53 -6.96
N PRO A 688 18.96 -11.71 -7.55
CA PRO A 688 19.99 -12.50 -8.21
C PRO A 688 20.35 -11.90 -9.57
N ASN A 689 21.56 -12.15 -10.07
CA ASN A 689 22.01 -11.72 -11.41
C ASN A 689 21.94 -10.20 -11.64
N LEU A 690 22.40 -9.41 -10.66
CA LEU A 690 22.30 -7.96 -10.63
C LEU A 690 23.19 -7.24 -11.69
N TYR A 691 22.74 -7.18 -12.95
CA TYR A 691 23.44 -6.45 -14.01
C TYR A 691 22.84 -5.05 -14.27
N SER A 692 21.52 -4.94 -14.36
CA SER A 692 20.84 -3.65 -14.47
C SER A 692 19.43 -3.80 -13.93
N GLU A 693 19.28 -3.53 -12.63
CA GLU A 693 18.00 -3.68 -11.95
C GLU A 693 17.71 -2.47 -11.07
N THR A 694 16.42 -2.16 -10.95
CA THR A 694 15.96 -1.17 -9.97
C THR A 694 15.78 -1.86 -8.63
N LEU A 695 16.66 -1.54 -7.68
CA LEU A 695 16.54 -1.98 -6.29
C LEU A 695 15.38 -1.23 -5.64
N VAL A 696 14.37 -2.01 -5.24
CA VAL A 696 13.14 -1.53 -4.61
C VAL A 696 12.89 -2.36 -3.35
N VAL A 697 12.50 -1.70 -2.26
CA VAL A 697 11.97 -2.39 -1.07
C VAL A 697 10.55 -1.89 -0.81
N ASP A 698 9.72 -2.72 -0.16
CA ASP A 698 8.32 -2.36 0.11
C ASP A 698 8.11 -1.60 1.43
N SER A 699 9.12 -0.82 1.82
CA SER A 699 9.07 0.04 3.01
C SER A 699 7.98 1.10 2.88
N SER A 700 7.29 1.38 3.99
CA SER A 700 6.37 2.53 4.12
C SER A 700 6.88 3.54 5.16
N PRO A 701 8.01 4.23 4.89
CA PRO A 701 8.58 5.18 5.84
C PRO A 701 7.66 6.38 6.04
N ALA A 702 7.91 7.19 7.08
CA ALA A 702 7.21 8.45 7.32
C ALA A 702 5.69 8.33 7.50
N LEU A 703 5.18 7.18 7.94
CA LEU A 703 3.79 7.02 8.38
C LEU A 703 3.68 7.24 9.88
N CYS A 704 2.54 7.71 10.37
CA CYS A 704 2.34 7.92 11.81
C CYS A 704 2.54 6.62 12.62
N THR A 705 2.35 5.46 12.00
CA THR A 705 2.51 4.12 12.59
C THR A 705 3.82 3.42 12.19
N SER A 706 4.74 4.10 11.51
CA SER A 706 6.01 3.49 11.11
C SER A 706 6.97 3.42 12.31
N THR A 707 7.45 2.21 12.60
CA THR A 707 8.46 1.92 13.62
C THR A 707 9.71 1.37 12.94
N GLY A 708 10.88 1.89 13.27
CA GLY A 708 12.17 1.39 12.77
C GLY A 708 13.03 2.46 12.11
N THR A 709 14.22 2.03 11.67
CA THR A 709 15.23 2.89 11.05
C THR A 709 14.81 3.29 9.63
N GLU A 710 14.92 4.58 9.29
CA GLU A 710 14.65 5.13 7.94
C GLU A 710 15.66 4.66 6.88
N LYS A 711 16.78 4.06 7.33
CA LYS A 711 17.86 3.63 6.46
C LYS A 711 17.55 2.26 5.84
N THR A 712 17.79 2.13 4.55
CA THR A 712 17.78 0.82 3.88
C THR A 712 19.22 0.37 3.69
N ILE A 713 19.51 -0.86 4.14
CA ILE A 713 20.82 -1.49 4.07
C ILE A 713 20.76 -2.57 3.00
N VAL A 714 21.66 -2.50 2.02
CA VAL A 714 21.76 -3.48 0.93
C VAL A 714 23.15 -4.12 0.95
N LEU A 715 23.19 -5.43 1.18
CA LEU A 715 24.39 -6.25 1.09
C LEU A 715 24.58 -6.70 -0.37
N LEU A 716 25.68 -6.30 -0.98
CA LEU A 716 26.09 -6.71 -2.33
C LEU A 716 27.22 -7.72 -2.24
N LEU A 717 27.09 -8.80 -3.03
CA LEU A 717 28.10 -9.83 -3.17
C LEU A 717 28.70 -9.77 -4.57
N PHE A 718 30.00 -9.43 -4.65
CA PHE A 718 30.75 -9.30 -5.90
C PHE A 718 31.94 -10.25 -5.92
N ASP A 719 32.26 -10.77 -7.10
CA ASP A 719 33.44 -11.61 -7.28
C ASP A 719 34.74 -10.77 -7.24
N PRO A 720 35.62 -10.92 -6.23
CA PRO A 720 36.83 -10.12 -6.08
C PRO A 720 37.86 -10.32 -7.20
N HIS A 721 37.75 -11.36 -8.02
CA HIS A 721 38.64 -11.58 -9.16
C HIS A 721 38.34 -10.67 -10.36
N CYS A 722 37.26 -9.89 -10.28
CA CYS A 722 36.75 -9.09 -11.37
C CYS A 722 36.65 -7.62 -10.96
N SER A 723 36.80 -6.73 -11.93
CA SER A 723 36.58 -5.30 -11.74
C SER A 723 35.23 -4.91 -12.32
N TYR A 724 34.56 -3.98 -11.65
CA TYR A 724 33.21 -3.55 -12.00
C TYR A 724 33.11 -2.03 -12.04
N LYS A 725 32.33 -1.54 -12.99
CA LYS A 725 31.81 -0.18 -13.01
C LYS A 725 30.35 -0.22 -12.59
N ALA A 726 30.06 0.26 -11.38
CA ALA A 726 28.70 0.40 -10.86
C ALA A 726 28.21 1.83 -11.10
N SER A 727 27.02 1.99 -11.68
CA SER A 727 26.34 3.27 -11.87
C SER A 727 25.04 3.27 -11.09
N ILE A 728 24.84 4.30 -10.29
CA ILE A 728 23.71 4.43 -9.37
C ILE A 728 22.90 5.66 -9.74
N ALA A 729 21.59 5.50 -9.94
CA ALA A 729 20.67 6.61 -10.23
C ALA A 729 19.28 6.40 -9.62
N VAL A 730 18.66 7.47 -9.12
CA VAL A 730 17.29 7.41 -8.60
C VAL A 730 16.29 7.29 -9.75
N SER A 731 15.36 6.33 -9.64
CA SER A 731 14.30 6.15 -10.63
C SER A 731 13.13 7.08 -10.35
N GLY A 732 13.14 8.28 -10.97
CA GLY A 732 12.13 9.32 -10.69
C GLY A 732 10.67 8.91 -10.97
N THR A 733 10.41 8.15 -12.02
CA THR A 733 9.05 7.70 -12.37
C THR A 733 8.54 6.61 -11.42
N THR A 734 9.42 5.69 -11.01
CA THR A 734 9.12 4.68 -9.98
C THR A 734 8.92 5.33 -8.62
N ALA A 735 9.73 6.32 -8.26
CA ALA A 735 9.57 7.10 -7.03
C ALA A 735 8.21 7.84 -7.02
N ALA A 736 7.86 8.54 -8.10
CA ALA A 736 6.60 9.28 -8.21
C ALA A 736 5.37 8.36 -8.10
N SER A 737 5.37 7.23 -8.82
CA SER A 737 4.27 6.26 -8.78
C SER A 737 4.09 5.64 -7.38
N ARG A 738 5.19 5.21 -6.74
CA ARG A 738 5.14 4.68 -5.38
C ARG A 738 4.69 5.75 -4.39
N PHE A 739 5.26 6.95 -4.44
CA PHE A 739 4.90 8.04 -3.54
C PHE A 739 3.40 8.36 -3.60
N LEU A 740 2.83 8.51 -4.79
CA LEU A 740 1.39 8.77 -4.92
C LEU A 740 0.54 7.59 -4.42
N LEU A 741 0.95 6.34 -4.66
CA LEU A 741 0.21 5.18 -4.15
C LEU A 741 0.24 5.08 -2.61
N LEU A 742 1.37 5.38 -1.98
CA LEU A 742 1.55 5.31 -0.52
C LEU A 742 0.84 6.45 0.21
N TYR A 743 0.87 7.67 -0.33
CA TYR A 743 0.39 8.87 0.37
C TYR A 743 -0.88 9.50 -0.23
N CYS A 744 -1.56 8.85 -1.19
CA CYS A 744 -2.81 9.37 -1.78
C CYS A 744 -3.86 9.69 -0.70
N SER A 745 -4.07 8.78 0.25
CA SER A 745 -5.03 8.96 1.36
C SER A 745 -4.69 10.17 2.22
N GLN A 746 -3.40 10.41 2.48
CA GLN A 746 -2.93 11.60 3.20
C GLN A 746 -3.17 12.88 2.40
N ILE A 747 -2.85 12.89 1.09
CA ILE A 747 -3.07 14.03 0.18
C ILE A 747 -4.56 14.38 0.09
N VAL A 748 -5.46 13.38 0.06
CA VAL A 748 -6.91 13.60 0.07
C VAL A 748 -7.37 14.29 1.36
N GLY A 749 -6.96 13.77 2.53
CA GLY A 749 -7.27 14.39 3.82
C GLY A 749 -6.75 15.82 3.94
N PHE A 750 -5.53 16.06 3.47
CA PHE A 750 -4.92 17.40 3.41
C PHE A 750 -5.65 18.33 2.43
N SER A 751 -6.16 17.82 1.31
CA SER A 751 -6.91 18.63 0.35
C SER A 751 -8.17 19.21 0.98
N VAL A 752 -8.88 18.42 1.79
CA VAL A 752 -10.02 18.90 2.59
C VAL A 752 -9.58 19.95 3.61
N ALA A 753 -8.46 19.72 4.32
CA ALA A 753 -7.91 20.68 5.28
C ALA A 753 -7.57 22.03 4.64
N VAL A 754 -6.93 22.03 3.46
CA VAL A 754 -6.60 23.24 2.69
C VAL A 754 -7.86 24.04 2.34
N ILE A 755 -8.93 23.36 1.91
CA ILE A 755 -10.21 24.01 1.60
C ILE A 755 -10.81 24.63 2.86
N PHE A 756 -10.80 23.93 4.00
CA PHE A 756 -11.27 24.49 5.27
C PHE A 756 -10.47 25.72 5.72
N PHE A 757 -9.14 25.69 5.61
CA PHE A 757 -8.31 26.87 5.90
C PHE A 757 -8.58 28.03 4.96
N ALA A 758 -8.98 27.77 3.71
CA ALA A 758 -9.38 28.81 2.77
C ALA A 758 -10.79 29.37 3.10
N LEU A 759 -11.75 28.51 3.46
CA LEU A 759 -13.08 28.92 3.93
C LEU A 759 -13.02 29.75 5.22
N MET A 760 -12.09 29.41 6.14
CA MET A 760 -11.79 30.23 7.33
C MET A 760 -11.44 31.67 6.93
N ARG A 761 -10.58 31.86 5.92
CA ARG A 761 -10.19 33.20 5.43
C ARG A 761 -11.37 33.93 4.79
N GLN A 762 -12.16 33.24 3.98
CA GLN A 762 -13.38 33.80 3.39
C GLN A 762 -14.39 34.22 4.46
N ALA A 763 -14.44 33.52 5.59
CA ALA A 763 -15.31 33.85 6.71
C ALA A 763 -14.86 35.07 7.54
N HIS A 764 -13.58 35.44 7.45
CA HIS A 764 -13.03 36.54 8.21
C HIS A 764 -12.97 37.87 7.43
N ALA A 765 -12.76 37.81 6.10
CA ALA A 765 -12.49 38.99 5.27
C ALA A 765 -13.74 39.57 4.56
N ARG A 766 -13.80 40.90 4.44
CA ARG A 766 -14.77 41.66 3.63
C ARG A 766 -13.98 42.70 2.80
N PRO A 767 -14.11 42.78 1.47
CA PRO A 767 -14.87 41.91 0.56
C PRO A 767 -14.36 40.46 0.57
N ILE A 768 -15.20 39.51 0.13
CA ILE A 768 -14.88 38.08 0.22
C ILE A 768 -13.82 37.75 -0.84
N PRO A 769 -12.61 37.29 -0.45
CA PRO A 769 -11.60 36.92 -1.42
C PRO A 769 -12.03 35.68 -2.22
N SER A 770 -11.60 35.61 -3.48
CA SER A 770 -11.74 34.36 -4.25
C SER A 770 -11.05 33.20 -3.51
N ILE A 771 -11.59 31.98 -3.66
CA ILE A 771 -11.02 30.79 -3.02
C ILE A 771 -9.54 30.60 -3.41
N LEU A 772 -9.18 30.92 -4.66
CA LEU A 772 -7.80 30.91 -5.14
C LEU A 772 -6.91 31.85 -4.32
N LYS A 773 -7.32 33.11 -4.12
CA LYS A 773 -6.57 34.08 -3.30
C LYS A 773 -6.48 33.67 -1.83
N ALA A 774 -7.51 33.02 -1.30
CA ALA A 774 -7.49 32.50 0.07
C ALA A 774 -6.45 31.39 0.24
N VAL A 775 -6.39 30.43 -0.70
CA VAL A 775 -5.36 29.37 -0.71
C VAL A 775 -3.97 29.96 -0.91
N GLU A 776 -3.79 30.88 -1.86
CA GLU A 776 -2.50 31.56 -2.08
C GLU A 776 -2.04 32.37 -0.86
N SER A 777 -2.97 32.99 -0.14
CA SER A 777 -2.67 33.67 1.12
C SER A 777 -2.16 32.69 2.17
N ASN A 778 -2.67 31.46 2.19
CA ASN A 778 -2.24 30.41 3.12
C ASN A 778 -0.85 29.83 2.75
N LEU A 779 -0.42 29.99 1.50
CA LEU A 779 0.88 29.54 0.97
C LEU A 779 2.02 30.57 1.13
N ARG A 780 1.79 31.75 1.71
CA ARG A 780 2.87 32.74 1.92
C ARG A 780 3.86 32.26 2.99
N ILE A 781 5.14 32.25 2.64
CA ILE A 781 6.27 31.85 3.51
C ILE A 781 6.89 33.13 4.12
N PRO A 782 7.29 33.13 5.41
CA PRO A 782 7.13 32.05 6.39
C PRO A 782 5.70 31.94 6.95
N PHE A 783 5.01 33.08 7.10
CA PHE A 783 3.64 33.13 7.60
C PHE A 783 2.67 33.49 6.47
N PRO A 784 1.51 32.83 6.40
CA PRO A 784 0.93 31.88 7.36
C PRO A 784 1.22 30.38 7.07
N PHE A 785 2.10 30.05 6.11
CA PHE A 785 2.35 28.66 5.70
C PHE A 785 2.83 27.77 6.86
N LEU A 786 3.86 28.22 7.61
CA LEU A 786 4.49 27.40 8.64
C LEU A 786 3.51 26.95 9.74
N PRO A 787 2.65 27.82 10.32
CA PRO A 787 1.63 27.38 11.27
C PRO A 787 0.71 26.28 10.73
N PHE A 788 0.19 26.44 9.50
CA PHE A 788 -0.76 25.46 8.95
C PHE A 788 -0.10 24.13 8.56
N ALA A 789 1.18 24.15 8.21
CA ALA A 789 1.92 22.94 7.88
C ALA A 789 2.48 22.22 9.12
N VAL A 790 3.01 22.96 10.10
CA VAL A 790 3.82 22.40 11.20
C VAL A 790 3.00 22.16 12.47
N VAL A 791 2.07 23.04 12.84
CA VAL A 791 1.31 22.91 14.11
C VAL A 791 0.50 21.60 14.14
N PRO A 792 -0.21 21.18 13.08
CA PRO A 792 -0.91 19.89 13.09
C PRO A 792 0.02 18.69 13.24
N ILE A 793 1.24 18.75 12.69
CA ILE A 793 2.26 17.71 12.84
C ILE A 793 2.70 17.61 14.30
N LEU A 794 3.02 18.74 14.93
CA LEU A 794 3.39 18.79 16.36
C LEU A 794 2.27 18.29 17.25
N LEU A 795 1.02 18.64 16.93
CA LEU A 795 -0.16 18.17 17.64
C LEU A 795 -0.33 16.64 17.51
N SER A 796 -0.07 16.08 16.33
CA SER A 796 -0.09 14.62 16.11
C SER A 796 0.98 13.89 16.93
N LEU A 797 2.19 14.46 17.01
CA LEU A 797 3.27 13.91 17.83
C LEU A 797 2.93 13.99 19.32
N PHE A 798 2.30 15.09 19.75
CA PHE A 798 1.81 15.25 21.11
C PHE A 798 0.71 14.23 21.45
N PHE A 799 -0.24 13.97 20.54
CA PHE A 799 -1.24 12.90 20.75
C PHE A 799 -0.61 11.51 20.78
N SER A 800 0.42 11.25 19.97
CA SER A 800 1.15 9.98 19.99
C SER A 800 1.84 9.76 21.34
N PHE A 801 2.42 10.83 21.90
CA PHE A 801 2.97 10.84 23.26
C PHE A 801 1.91 10.51 24.31
N LEU A 802 0.75 11.18 24.27
CA LEU A 802 -0.34 10.96 25.22
C LEU A 802 -0.93 9.54 25.16
N THR A 803 -0.93 8.91 23.98
CA THR A 803 -1.48 7.57 23.76
C THR A 803 -0.45 6.46 23.91
N SER A 804 0.78 6.78 24.33
CA SER A 804 1.91 5.84 24.44
C SER A 804 2.17 5.04 23.17
N GLN A 805 1.85 5.62 22.00
CA GLN A 805 2.19 5.04 20.71
C GLN A 805 3.66 5.28 20.38
N SER A 806 4.27 4.38 19.62
CA SER A 806 5.63 4.54 19.13
C SER A 806 5.76 5.80 18.28
N PHE A 807 6.80 6.60 18.51
CA PHE A 807 7.06 7.79 17.72
C PHE A 807 7.52 7.44 16.30
N PRO A 808 6.93 8.06 15.26
CA PRO A 808 7.47 7.96 13.92
C PRO A 808 8.82 8.68 13.85
N PRO A 809 9.71 8.30 12.92
CA PRO A 809 11.00 8.95 12.81
C PRO A 809 10.80 10.40 12.30
N PHE A 810 11.24 11.35 13.13
CA PHE A 810 10.77 12.74 13.11
C PHE A 810 11.10 13.47 11.80
N SER A 811 12.30 13.24 11.25
CA SER A 811 12.79 13.90 10.03
C SER A 811 11.97 13.51 8.80
N SER A 812 11.87 12.22 8.48
CA SER A 812 11.12 11.80 7.29
C SER A 812 9.63 12.08 7.45
N PHE A 813 9.05 11.82 8.62
CA PHE A 813 7.63 12.08 8.90
C PHE A 813 7.26 13.53 8.62
N THR A 814 8.07 14.47 9.11
CA THR A 814 7.83 15.90 8.91
C THR A 814 8.03 16.31 7.45
N ILE A 815 9.14 15.89 6.81
CA ILE A 815 9.44 16.25 5.42
C ILE A 815 8.38 15.71 4.46
N VAL A 816 8.04 14.43 4.55
CA VAL A 816 7.05 13.79 3.68
C VAL A 816 5.66 14.38 3.90
N SER A 817 5.27 14.66 5.15
CA SER A 817 4.00 15.32 5.44
C SER A 817 3.92 16.74 4.85
N ILE A 818 5.02 17.51 4.91
CA ILE A 818 5.09 18.82 4.26
C ILE A 818 4.98 18.69 2.74
N ILE A 819 5.67 17.71 2.11
CA ILE A 819 5.55 17.45 0.67
C ILE A 819 4.10 17.10 0.30
N CYS A 820 3.46 16.20 1.05
CA CYS A 820 2.05 15.84 0.85
C CYS A 820 1.12 17.06 0.98
N TYR A 821 1.37 17.94 1.95
CA TYR A 821 0.59 19.16 2.12
C TYR A 821 0.79 20.14 0.94
N ILE A 822 2.01 20.26 0.42
CA ILE A 822 2.31 21.08 -0.78
C ILE A 822 1.59 20.50 -2.01
N LEU A 823 1.65 19.18 -2.22
CA LEU A 823 0.94 18.52 -3.32
C LEU A 823 -0.58 18.68 -3.20
N ALA A 824 -1.14 18.56 -1.99
CA ALA A 824 -2.56 18.82 -1.73
C ALA A 824 -2.96 20.26 -2.08
N ASN A 825 -2.14 21.25 -1.73
CA ASN A 825 -2.36 22.64 -2.15
C ASN A 825 -2.35 22.78 -3.68
N GLY A 826 -1.38 22.18 -4.36
CA GLY A 826 -1.30 22.24 -5.82
C GLY A 826 -2.49 21.55 -6.50
N PHE A 827 -2.94 20.40 -5.97
CA PHE A 827 -4.16 19.71 -6.43
C PHE A 827 -5.42 20.55 -6.24
N VAL A 828 -5.59 21.18 -5.06
CA VAL A 828 -6.73 22.07 -4.79
C VAL A 828 -6.69 23.30 -5.69
N ILE A 829 -5.52 23.90 -5.94
CA ILE A 829 -5.38 25.03 -6.89
C ILE A 829 -5.77 24.58 -8.30
N LEU A 830 -5.31 23.42 -8.77
CA LEU A 830 -5.68 22.88 -10.08
C LEU A 830 -7.20 22.70 -10.18
N LEU A 831 -7.84 22.10 -9.15
CA LEU A 831 -9.28 21.92 -9.09
C LEU A 831 -10.05 23.26 -9.11
N ILE A 832 -9.55 24.26 -8.39
CA ILE A 832 -10.09 25.63 -8.37
C ILE A 832 -9.97 26.28 -9.75
N LEU A 833 -8.81 26.21 -10.40
CA LEU A 833 -8.58 26.82 -11.72
C LEU A 833 -9.46 26.18 -12.79
N VAL A 834 -9.55 24.84 -12.82
CA VAL A 834 -10.40 24.10 -13.76
C VAL A 834 -11.87 24.46 -13.54
N SER A 835 -12.35 24.41 -12.29
CA SER A 835 -13.76 24.76 -12.00
C SER A 835 -14.09 26.23 -12.31
N GLN A 836 -13.20 27.16 -11.98
CA GLN A 836 -13.38 28.58 -12.35
C GLN A 836 -13.42 28.76 -13.86
N LEU A 837 -12.48 28.16 -14.60
CA LEU A 837 -12.44 28.25 -16.06
C LEU A 837 -13.76 27.78 -16.67
N VAL A 838 -14.28 26.64 -16.22
CA VAL A 838 -15.59 26.11 -16.66
C VAL A 838 -16.70 27.12 -16.40
N PHE A 839 -16.82 27.67 -15.20
CA PHE A 839 -17.87 28.65 -14.89
C PHE A 839 -17.74 29.94 -15.71
N TYR A 840 -16.53 30.47 -15.88
CA TYR A 840 -16.29 31.69 -16.67
C TYR A 840 -16.63 31.47 -18.15
N VAL A 841 -16.20 30.35 -18.75
CA VAL A 841 -16.52 30.01 -20.14
C VAL A 841 -18.02 29.85 -20.33
N VAL A 842 -18.69 29.07 -19.47
CA VAL A 842 -20.14 28.84 -19.55
C VAL A 842 -20.94 30.13 -19.33
N ALA A 843 -20.57 30.96 -18.35
CA ALA A 843 -21.23 32.24 -18.10
C ALA A 843 -21.01 33.25 -19.23
N TYR A 844 -19.78 33.32 -19.77
CA TYR A 844 -19.48 34.18 -20.91
C TYR A 844 -20.28 33.77 -22.16
N LEU A 845 -20.30 32.48 -22.49
CA LEU A 845 -21.10 31.94 -23.58
C LEU A 845 -22.59 32.23 -23.38
N HIS A 846 -23.13 32.03 -22.18
CA HIS A 846 -24.52 32.34 -21.87
C HIS A 846 -24.83 33.83 -22.08
N VAL A 847 -24.04 34.73 -21.52
CA VAL A 847 -24.26 36.19 -21.67
C VAL A 847 -24.10 36.63 -23.12
N PHE A 848 -23.14 36.04 -23.85
CA PHE A 848 -22.92 36.31 -25.26
C PHE A 848 -24.12 35.87 -26.12
N ILE A 849 -24.59 34.63 -25.94
CA ILE A 849 -25.78 34.10 -26.64
C ILE A 849 -27.00 34.95 -26.31
N LYS A 850 -27.26 35.22 -25.01
CA LYS A 850 -28.39 36.04 -24.57
C LYS A 850 -28.37 37.44 -25.19
N ARG A 851 -27.20 38.07 -25.30
CA ARG A 851 -27.05 39.39 -25.93
C ARG A 851 -27.25 39.34 -27.44
N ARG A 852 -26.69 38.33 -28.12
CA ARG A 852 -26.89 38.13 -29.57
C ARG A 852 -28.36 37.84 -29.88
N TRP A 853 -29.02 37.07 -29.03
CA TRP A 853 -30.45 36.81 -29.09
C TRP A 853 -31.27 38.10 -28.95
N GLN A 854 -30.99 38.92 -27.93
CA GLN A 854 -31.69 40.21 -27.73
C GLN A 854 -31.50 41.20 -28.90
N LEU A 855 -30.36 41.15 -29.60
CA LEU A 855 -30.13 41.93 -30.82
C LEU A 855 -30.88 41.36 -32.03
N TRP A 856 -31.09 40.04 -32.08
CA TRP A 856 -31.83 39.37 -33.14
C TRP A 856 -33.35 39.53 -32.99
N GLU A 857 -33.84 39.47 -31.76
CA GLU A 857 -35.25 39.70 -31.37
C GLU A 857 -35.71 41.12 -31.71
N GLY A 858 -34.77 42.10 -31.70
CA GLY A 858 -35.02 43.47 -32.14
C GLY A 858 -35.10 43.66 -33.67
N ASN A 859 -34.62 42.69 -34.46
CA ASN A 859 -34.58 42.77 -35.92
C ASN A 859 -35.59 41.86 -36.64
N PHE A 860 -36.11 40.81 -36.00
CA PHE A 860 -37.09 39.89 -36.60
C PHE A 860 -38.21 39.55 -35.61
N GLY A 861 -39.43 40.00 -35.92
CA GLY A 861 -40.65 39.71 -35.14
C GLY A 861 -41.11 38.26 -35.31
N PHE A 862 -40.64 37.35 -34.44
CA PHE A 862 -41.09 35.96 -34.39
C PHE A 862 -42.37 35.80 -33.52
N LEU A 863 -43.53 36.04 -34.13
CA LEU A 863 -44.86 35.84 -33.52
C LEU A 863 -45.12 34.40 -33.02
N PHE A 864 -44.52 33.39 -33.66
CA PHE A 864 -44.71 31.97 -33.32
C PHE A 864 -44.06 31.57 -31.97
N LEU A 865 -42.92 32.17 -31.64
CA LEU A 865 -42.19 31.86 -30.40
C LEU A 865 -42.83 32.56 -29.18
N GLN A 866 -43.40 33.74 -29.38
CA GLN A 866 -44.14 34.48 -28.36
C GLN A 866 -45.45 33.76 -27.98
N TRP A 867 -46.07 33.08 -28.96
CA TRP A 867 -47.18 32.17 -28.72
C TRP A 867 -46.76 30.92 -27.91
N PHE A 868 -45.63 30.29 -28.23
CA PHE A 868 -45.09 29.14 -27.48
C PHE A 868 -44.69 29.49 -26.04
N MET A 869 -44.10 30.68 -25.82
CA MET A 869 -43.78 31.18 -24.48
C MET A 869 -45.04 31.57 -23.67
N ASN A 870 -46.12 32.01 -24.33
CA ASN A 870 -47.42 32.20 -23.70
C ASN A 870 -48.15 30.88 -23.40
N LEU A 871 -47.84 29.80 -24.12
CA LEU A 871 -48.35 28.46 -23.83
C LEU A 871 -47.63 27.84 -22.63
N SER A 872 -46.31 28.04 -22.51
CA SER A 872 -45.55 27.64 -21.32
C SER A 872 -45.96 28.42 -20.07
N SER A 873 -46.35 29.70 -20.20
CA SER A 873 -46.85 30.53 -19.08
C SER A 873 -48.15 30.01 -18.47
N ARG A 874 -48.95 29.21 -19.19
CA ARG A 874 -50.13 28.54 -18.64
C ARG A 874 -49.77 27.39 -17.70
N PHE A 875 -48.69 26.64 -17.96
CA PHE A 875 -48.12 25.67 -17.00
C PHE A 875 -47.53 26.36 -15.75
N TYR A 876 -47.05 27.61 -15.88
CA TYR A 876 -46.58 28.43 -14.75
C TYR A 876 -47.69 28.87 -13.77
N SER A 877 -48.97 28.71 -14.12
CA SER A 877 -50.10 29.19 -13.31
C SER A 877 -50.63 28.17 -12.28
N LEU A 878 -50.20 26.90 -12.36
CA LEU A 878 -50.59 25.81 -11.45
C LEU A 878 -50.20 26.13 -10.00
N LYS A 879 -51.12 25.90 -9.06
CA LYS A 879 -50.95 26.16 -7.61
C LYS A 879 -49.67 25.52 -7.04
N VAL A 880 -49.33 24.32 -7.54
CA VAL A 880 -48.10 23.58 -7.19
C VAL A 880 -46.84 24.34 -7.61
N VAL A 881 -46.80 24.91 -8.83
CA VAL A 881 -45.67 25.70 -9.34
C VAL A 881 -45.50 27.02 -8.56
N ARG A 882 -46.60 27.62 -8.08
CA ARG A 882 -46.56 28.80 -7.19
C ARG A 882 -46.00 28.49 -5.81
N VAL A 883 -46.34 27.35 -5.22
CA VAL A 883 -45.78 26.89 -3.93
C VAL A 883 -44.30 26.52 -4.06
N LEU A 884 -43.90 25.85 -5.14
CA LEU A 884 -42.49 25.59 -5.47
C LEU A 884 -41.67 26.88 -5.66
N ARG A 885 -42.29 27.96 -6.16
CA ARG A 885 -41.64 29.27 -6.34
C ARG A 885 -41.48 30.05 -5.04
N ALA A 886 -42.33 29.78 -4.04
CA ALA A 886 -42.29 30.48 -2.74
C ALA A 886 -41.06 30.09 -1.90
N ASN A 887 -40.52 28.87 -2.07
CA ASN A 887 -39.30 28.40 -1.43
C ASN A 887 -38.42 27.62 -2.43
N PRO A 888 -37.64 28.29 -3.30
CA PRO A 888 -36.85 27.65 -4.36
C PRO A 888 -35.77 26.69 -3.83
N LEU A 889 -35.48 26.74 -2.53
CA LEU A 889 -34.54 25.84 -1.86
C LEU A 889 -35.21 24.53 -1.39
N PHE A 890 -36.51 24.46 -1.12
CA PHE A 890 -37.10 23.29 -0.45
C PHE A 890 -37.04 21.99 -1.28
N VAL A 891 -37.37 22.08 -2.56
CA VAL A 891 -37.43 20.92 -3.47
C VAL A 891 -36.07 20.23 -3.71
N PRO A 892 -34.98 20.95 -4.06
CA PRO A 892 -33.69 20.30 -4.22
C PRO A 892 -33.17 19.68 -2.91
N ILE A 893 -33.56 20.23 -1.75
CA ILE A 893 -33.17 19.70 -0.44
C ILE A 893 -33.88 18.39 -0.15
N SER A 894 -35.22 18.36 -0.27
CA SER A 894 -35.99 17.14 -0.07
C SER A 894 -35.54 16.06 -1.05
N THR A 895 -35.27 16.42 -2.31
CA THR A 895 -34.74 15.48 -3.32
C THR A 895 -33.36 14.96 -2.95
N ALA A 896 -32.43 15.83 -2.54
CA ALA A 896 -31.08 15.44 -2.15
C ALA A 896 -31.08 14.51 -0.92
N ILE A 897 -31.91 14.81 0.08
CA ILE A 897 -32.06 13.98 1.28
C ILE A 897 -32.64 12.61 0.92
N VAL A 898 -33.73 12.57 0.15
CA VAL A 898 -34.37 11.30 -0.27
C VAL A 898 -33.40 10.43 -1.05
N LEU A 899 -32.69 11.00 -2.03
CA LEU A 899 -31.68 10.26 -2.80
C LEU A 899 -30.52 9.78 -1.91
N SER A 900 -30.04 10.63 -1.01
CA SER A 900 -28.94 10.28 -0.11
C SER A 900 -29.31 9.17 0.87
N THR A 901 -30.57 9.11 1.33
CA THR A 901 -31.02 8.14 2.33
C THR A 901 -31.48 6.83 1.71
N PHE A 902 -32.20 6.88 0.59
CA PHE A 902 -32.86 5.69 0.03
C PHE A 902 -32.18 5.11 -1.20
N VAL A 903 -31.33 5.87 -1.89
CA VAL A 903 -30.68 5.43 -3.14
C VAL A 903 -29.18 5.31 -2.96
N HIS A 904 -28.46 6.43 -2.89
CA HIS A 904 -27.02 6.48 -2.65
C HIS A 904 -26.57 7.88 -2.22
N PRO A 905 -25.67 8.04 -1.22
CA PRO A 905 -25.22 9.33 -0.71
C PRO A 905 -24.62 10.25 -1.79
N ALA A 906 -23.82 9.69 -2.72
CA ALA A 906 -23.25 10.45 -3.84
C ALA A 906 -24.30 11.16 -4.70
N LEU A 907 -25.47 10.55 -4.94
CA LEU A 907 -26.52 11.15 -5.76
C LEU A 907 -27.14 12.37 -5.07
N GLY A 908 -27.33 12.30 -3.74
CA GLY A 908 -27.75 13.46 -2.95
C GLY A 908 -26.74 14.61 -3.02
N LEU A 909 -25.44 14.28 -2.93
CA LEU A 909 -24.37 15.27 -3.07
C LEU A 909 -24.28 15.85 -4.49
N PHE A 910 -24.57 15.08 -5.55
CA PHE A 910 -24.64 15.62 -6.91
C PHE A 910 -25.79 16.62 -7.10
N VAL A 911 -26.95 16.39 -6.48
CA VAL A 911 -28.05 17.38 -6.48
C VAL A 911 -27.61 18.67 -5.77
N LEU A 912 -26.91 18.55 -4.64
CA LEU A 912 -26.34 19.70 -3.94
C LEU A 912 -25.32 20.46 -4.82
N LEU A 913 -24.44 19.74 -5.51
CA LEU A 913 -23.46 20.33 -6.42
C LEU A 913 -24.10 21.05 -7.60
N LEU A 914 -25.16 20.48 -8.18
CA LEU A 914 -25.93 21.14 -9.24
C LEU A 914 -26.56 22.43 -8.74
N SER A 915 -27.12 22.43 -7.52
CA SER A 915 -27.64 23.65 -6.87
C SER A 915 -26.56 24.72 -6.69
N HIS A 916 -25.37 24.34 -6.20
CA HIS A 916 -24.23 25.25 -6.09
C HIS A 916 -23.78 25.78 -7.46
N ALA A 917 -23.69 24.91 -8.46
CA ALA A 917 -23.27 25.28 -9.81
C ALA A 917 -24.24 26.28 -10.45
N MET A 918 -25.56 26.07 -10.29
CA MET A 918 -26.58 27.00 -10.77
C MET A 918 -26.52 28.36 -10.05
N CYS A 919 -26.29 28.37 -8.74
CA CYS A 919 -26.08 29.61 -7.98
C CYS A 919 -24.84 30.37 -8.48
N CYS A 920 -23.70 29.69 -8.60
CA CYS A 920 -22.46 30.26 -9.10
C CYS A 920 -22.64 30.84 -10.52
N HIS A 921 -23.26 30.07 -11.41
CA HIS A 921 -23.54 30.49 -12.79
C HIS A 921 -24.43 31.74 -12.84
N SER A 922 -25.51 31.77 -12.05
CA SER A 922 -26.44 32.92 -11.99
C SER A 922 -25.74 34.18 -11.48
N SER A 923 -25.01 34.11 -10.37
CA SER A 923 -24.27 35.24 -9.81
C SER A 923 -23.20 35.76 -10.77
N LEU A 924 -22.46 34.86 -11.43
CA LEU A 924 -21.44 35.24 -12.40
C LEU A 924 -22.05 35.88 -13.66
N CYS A 925 -23.15 35.34 -14.19
CA CYS A 925 -23.89 35.94 -15.29
C CYS A 925 -24.41 37.34 -14.94
N ASN A 926 -24.91 37.54 -13.72
CA ASN A 926 -25.41 38.83 -13.24
C ASN A 926 -24.27 39.85 -13.11
N SER A 927 -23.11 39.45 -12.55
CA SER A 927 -21.92 40.31 -12.48
C SER A 927 -21.42 40.68 -13.88
N LEU A 928 -21.25 39.70 -14.79
CA LEU A 928 -20.83 39.95 -16.17
C LEU A 928 -21.81 40.88 -16.91
N THR A 929 -23.11 40.65 -16.75
CA THR A 929 -24.15 41.51 -17.35
C THR A 929 -24.08 42.95 -16.80
N ALA A 930 -23.89 43.11 -15.50
CA ALA A 930 -23.71 44.43 -14.87
C ALA A 930 -22.44 45.13 -15.38
N SER A 931 -21.34 44.40 -15.54
CA SER A 931 -20.08 44.88 -16.11
C SER A 931 -20.19 45.27 -17.59
N PHE A 932 -20.89 44.50 -18.41
CA PHE A 932 -21.15 44.87 -19.81
C PHE A 932 -22.05 46.11 -19.92
N ARG A 933 -23.07 46.24 -19.06
CA ARG A 933 -23.94 47.43 -19.00
C ARG A 933 -23.18 48.68 -18.56
N SER A 934 -22.28 48.57 -17.59
CA SER A 934 -21.44 49.70 -17.16
C SER A 934 -20.47 50.13 -18.26
N HIS A 935 -19.92 49.20 -19.04
CA HIS A 935 -19.07 49.51 -20.19
C HIS A 935 -19.82 50.12 -21.37
N ALA A 936 -21.04 49.64 -21.67
CA ALA A 936 -21.88 50.26 -22.70
C ALA A 936 -22.17 51.73 -22.34
N ARG A 937 -22.54 52.00 -21.08
CA ARG A 937 -22.74 53.36 -20.55
C ARG A 937 -21.46 54.20 -20.53
N LYS A 938 -20.30 53.60 -20.26
CA LYS A 938 -19.01 54.30 -20.31
C LYS A 938 -18.66 54.70 -21.74
N LYS A 939 -18.84 53.80 -22.71
CA LYS A 939 -18.60 54.09 -24.12
C LYS A 939 -19.55 55.19 -24.63
N GLU A 940 -20.83 55.15 -24.23
CA GLU A 940 -21.84 56.16 -24.57
C GLU A 940 -21.58 57.53 -23.89
N SER A 941 -20.99 57.54 -22.69
CA SER A 941 -20.52 58.74 -21.99
C SER A 941 -19.27 59.33 -22.66
N ASP A 942 -18.33 58.50 -23.09
CA ASP A 942 -17.10 58.95 -23.77
C ASP A 942 -17.45 59.56 -25.15
N TYR A 943 -18.40 58.97 -25.90
CA TYR A 943 -18.92 59.57 -27.15
C TYR A 943 -19.68 60.88 -26.95
N LYS A 944 -20.32 61.09 -25.79
CA LYS A 944 -21.00 62.37 -25.46
C LYS A 944 -20.06 63.46 -24.95
N THR A 945 -18.79 63.14 -24.68
CA THR A 945 -17.82 64.12 -24.16
C THR A 945 -17.00 64.80 -25.27
N GLU A 946 -17.08 64.31 -26.52
CA GLU A 946 -16.45 64.94 -27.70
C GLU A 946 -17.39 65.85 -28.53
N GLY A 947 -18.66 66.01 -28.13
CA GLY A 947 -19.61 66.87 -28.84
C GLY A 947 -20.46 67.72 -27.91
N ASN A 948 -20.32 69.03 -28.04
CA ASN A 948 -21.13 70.13 -27.50
C ASN A 948 -20.73 70.73 -26.14
N TYR A 949 -19.94 71.80 -26.22
CA TYR A 949 -20.09 72.99 -25.38
C TYR A 949 -21.25 73.85 -25.91
N LEU A 950 -22.46 73.69 -25.37
CA LEU A 950 -23.48 74.75 -25.18
C LEU A 950 -24.81 74.15 -24.71
N SER A 951 -25.30 74.68 -23.58
CA SER A 951 -26.68 74.67 -23.03
C SER A 951 -27.57 73.44 -23.26
N GLN A 952 -28.10 72.83 -22.19
CA GLN A 952 -29.32 73.28 -21.52
C GLN A 952 -29.72 72.34 -20.39
N GLN A 953 -30.23 72.96 -19.34
CA GLN A 953 -30.80 72.39 -18.12
C GLN A 953 -32.01 71.50 -18.45
N PHE A 954 -31.88 70.17 -18.30
CA PHE A 954 -33.02 69.26 -18.22
C PHE A 954 -33.00 68.51 -16.89
N THR A 955 -34.05 68.75 -16.13
CA THR A 955 -34.39 68.12 -14.85
C THR A 955 -34.47 66.60 -14.98
N SER A 956 -33.78 65.91 -14.07
CA SER A 956 -33.79 64.46 -13.95
C SER A 956 -35.17 63.96 -13.48
N LYS A 957 -35.80 63.08 -14.27
CA LYS A 957 -36.90 62.23 -13.79
C LYS A 957 -36.40 61.32 -12.65
N PRO A 958 -37.20 61.10 -11.59
CA PRO A 958 -36.83 60.20 -10.50
C PRO A 958 -36.90 58.74 -11.00
N GLY A 959 -35.76 58.04 -11.03
CA GLY A 959 -35.76 56.60 -11.35
C GLY A 959 -34.51 56.03 -12.05
N SER A 960 -33.49 56.82 -12.37
CA SER A 960 -32.25 56.25 -12.94
C SER A 960 -31.34 55.72 -11.82
N PRO A 961 -30.93 54.43 -11.81
CA PRO A 961 -29.96 53.95 -10.84
C PRO A 961 -28.60 54.62 -11.10
N SER A 962 -28.11 55.34 -10.09
CA SER A 962 -26.79 56.00 -10.07
C SER A 962 -25.65 55.01 -10.36
N LYS A 963 -24.53 55.53 -10.83
CA LYS A 963 -23.29 54.78 -11.14
C LYS A 963 -22.85 53.91 -9.95
N GLU A 964 -23.03 54.41 -8.72
CA GLU A 964 -22.70 53.75 -7.44
C GLU A 964 -23.54 52.50 -7.15
N ASN A 965 -24.83 52.49 -7.51
CA ASN A 965 -25.70 51.33 -7.30
C ASN A 965 -25.33 50.14 -8.18
N SER A 966 -24.78 50.39 -9.38
CA SER A 966 -24.37 49.34 -10.31
C SER A 966 -23.05 48.66 -9.92
N SER A 967 -22.08 49.40 -9.38
CA SER A 967 -20.81 48.86 -8.89
C SER A 967 -20.98 48.10 -7.58
N SER A 968 -21.81 48.61 -6.65
CA SER A 968 -22.14 47.91 -5.40
C SER A 968 -22.88 46.59 -5.65
N TYR A 969 -23.84 46.56 -6.58
CA TYR A 969 -24.54 45.33 -6.95
C TYR A 969 -23.62 44.28 -7.60
N GLY A 970 -22.73 44.71 -8.50
CA GLY A 970 -21.74 43.80 -9.11
C GLY A 970 -20.81 43.16 -8.07
N GLN A 971 -20.33 43.96 -7.12
CA GLN A 971 -19.45 43.49 -6.04
C GLN A 971 -20.15 42.48 -5.11
N THR A 972 -21.42 42.71 -4.75
CA THR A 972 -22.19 41.72 -3.97
C THR A 972 -22.39 40.40 -4.74
N GLN A 973 -22.64 40.44 -6.05
CA GLN A 973 -22.76 39.21 -6.85
C GLN A 973 -21.42 38.45 -6.96
N GLU A 974 -20.29 39.17 -7.00
CA GLU A 974 -18.95 38.57 -6.96
C GLU A 974 -18.65 37.92 -5.60
N ASP A 975 -18.99 38.57 -4.48
CA ASP A 975 -18.83 38.02 -3.13
C ASP A 975 -19.66 36.73 -2.96
N ILE A 976 -20.91 36.71 -3.45
CA ILE A 976 -21.77 35.52 -3.45
C ILE A 976 -21.12 34.39 -4.27
N PHE A 977 -20.62 34.70 -5.47
CA PHE A 977 -19.93 33.73 -6.31
C PHE A 977 -18.69 33.14 -5.61
N HIS A 978 -17.85 33.99 -5.00
CA HIS A 978 -16.63 33.54 -4.32
C HIS A 978 -16.90 32.63 -3.12
N HIS A 979 -17.92 32.95 -2.32
CA HIS A 979 -18.30 32.09 -1.19
C HIS A 979 -18.92 30.77 -1.66
N ARG A 980 -19.85 30.81 -2.63
CA ARG A 980 -20.51 29.60 -3.16
C ARG A 980 -19.54 28.70 -3.92
N HIS A 981 -18.55 29.26 -4.61
CA HIS A 981 -17.50 28.49 -5.27
C HIS A 981 -16.61 27.75 -4.26
N GLY A 982 -16.29 28.36 -3.11
CA GLY A 982 -15.57 27.68 -2.03
C GLY A 982 -16.31 26.46 -1.47
N LEU A 983 -17.62 26.60 -1.22
CA LEU A 983 -18.48 25.48 -0.79
C LEU A 983 -18.57 24.40 -1.88
N LEU A 984 -18.75 24.80 -3.14
CA LEU A 984 -18.79 23.87 -4.27
C LEU A 984 -17.53 23.01 -4.34
N VAL A 985 -16.33 23.59 -4.14
CA VAL A 985 -15.07 22.84 -4.16
C VAL A 985 -14.99 21.84 -2.99
N LEU A 986 -15.43 22.23 -1.79
CA LEU A 986 -15.49 21.34 -0.62
C LEU A 986 -16.42 20.14 -0.86
N HIS A 987 -17.65 20.42 -1.27
CA HIS A 987 -18.67 19.38 -1.52
C HIS A 987 -18.34 18.54 -2.76
N LEU A 988 -17.60 19.07 -3.73
CA LEU A 988 -17.13 18.32 -4.89
C LEU A 988 -16.13 17.25 -4.45
N LEU A 989 -15.17 17.62 -3.60
CA LEU A 989 -14.21 16.67 -3.04
C LEU A 989 -14.92 15.60 -2.21
N ALA A 990 -15.91 15.98 -1.39
CA ALA A 990 -16.74 15.04 -0.65
C ALA A 990 -17.53 14.08 -1.55
N ALA A 991 -18.11 14.57 -2.66
CA ALA A 991 -18.82 13.73 -3.62
C ALA A 991 -17.86 12.76 -4.35
N LEU A 992 -16.66 13.22 -4.72
CA LEU A 992 -15.62 12.39 -5.34
C LEU A 992 -15.18 11.22 -4.44
N MET A 993 -15.16 11.41 -3.12
CA MET A 993 -14.83 10.34 -2.17
C MET A 993 -15.87 9.20 -2.16
N PHE A 994 -17.13 9.46 -2.53
CA PHE A 994 -18.18 8.44 -2.67
C PHE A 994 -18.30 7.88 -4.10
N VAL A 995 -17.50 8.34 -5.07
CA VAL A 995 -17.55 7.80 -6.44
C VAL A 995 -17.22 6.31 -6.50
N PRO A 996 -16.20 5.78 -5.82
CA PRO A 996 -15.92 4.35 -5.83
C PRO A 996 -17.13 3.52 -5.33
N SER A 997 -17.76 3.91 -4.22
CA SER A 997 -18.94 3.19 -3.71
C SER A 997 -20.13 3.30 -4.66
N LEU A 998 -20.31 4.45 -5.33
CA LEU A 998 -21.36 4.62 -6.34
C LEU A 998 -21.14 3.68 -7.54
N VAL A 999 -19.89 3.49 -7.98
CA VAL A 999 -19.56 2.55 -9.07
C VAL A 999 -19.94 1.13 -8.67
N SER A 1000 -19.60 0.70 -7.45
CA SER A 1000 -20.02 -0.61 -6.92
C SER A 1000 -21.53 -0.75 -6.80
N TRP A 1001 -22.24 0.31 -6.42
CA TRP A 1001 -23.69 0.33 -6.36
C TRP A 1001 -24.33 0.24 -7.76
N LEU A 1002 -23.79 0.93 -8.76
CA LEU A 1002 -24.26 0.87 -10.16
C LEU A 1002 -24.13 -0.55 -10.74
N GLN A 1003 -23.05 -1.25 -10.42
CA GLN A 1003 -22.84 -2.65 -10.82
C GLN A 1003 -23.97 -3.57 -10.29
N ARG A 1004 -24.56 -3.23 -9.14
CA ARG A 1004 -25.62 -4.00 -8.49
C ARG A 1004 -27.03 -3.68 -8.99
N ILE A 1005 -27.21 -2.74 -9.94
CA ILE A 1005 -28.54 -2.43 -10.47
C ILE A 1005 -29.14 -3.68 -11.13
N GLY A 1006 -30.26 -4.17 -10.59
CA GLY A 1006 -30.92 -5.40 -11.06
C GLY A 1006 -30.63 -6.62 -10.18
N MET A 1007 -29.64 -6.54 -9.31
CA MET A 1007 -29.45 -7.43 -8.15
C MET A 1007 -30.14 -6.76 -6.95
N HIS A 1008 -30.79 -7.52 -6.07
CA HIS A 1008 -31.62 -7.00 -4.97
C HIS A 1008 -31.08 -5.70 -4.33
N GLN A 1009 -31.91 -4.65 -4.28
CA GLN A 1009 -31.51 -3.34 -3.77
C GLN A 1009 -31.44 -3.33 -2.24
N SER A 1010 -30.27 -2.99 -1.70
CA SER A 1010 -30.08 -2.67 -0.28
C SER A 1010 -29.98 -1.16 -0.09
N PHE A 1011 -30.58 -0.64 0.98
CA PHE A 1011 -30.43 0.77 1.35
C PHE A 1011 -28.95 1.10 1.67
N PRO A 1012 -28.52 2.35 1.40
CA PRO A 1012 -27.22 2.84 1.87
C PRO A 1012 -27.04 2.68 3.37
N ARG A 1013 -25.79 2.62 3.82
CA ARG A 1013 -25.51 2.58 5.25
C ARG A 1013 -26.00 3.84 5.96
N PHE A 1014 -26.59 3.62 7.14
CA PHE A 1014 -27.15 4.69 7.96
C PHE A 1014 -26.11 5.76 8.28
N LEU A 1015 -24.89 5.35 8.66
CA LEU A 1015 -23.79 6.26 8.97
C LEU A 1015 -23.46 7.21 7.79
N ASP A 1016 -23.30 6.66 6.59
CA ASP A 1016 -22.96 7.45 5.41
C ASP A 1016 -24.10 8.41 5.02
N SER A 1017 -25.34 7.92 5.08
CA SER A 1017 -26.54 8.73 4.83
C SER A 1017 -26.68 9.86 5.85
N PHE A 1018 -26.52 9.55 7.13
CA PHE A 1018 -26.62 10.49 8.23
C PHE A 1018 -25.59 11.62 8.11
N LEU A 1019 -24.33 11.28 7.88
CA LEU A 1019 -23.27 12.28 7.65
C LEU A 1019 -23.58 13.12 6.41
N CYS A 1020 -24.00 12.51 5.29
CA CYS A 1020 -24.32 13.23 4.07
C CYS A 1020 -25.50 14.19 4.21
N ILE A 1021 -26.51 13.87 5.03
CA ILE A 1021 -27.59 14.81 5.35
C ILE A 1021 -27.03 16.08 5.98
N PHE A 1022 -26.10 15.99 6.93
CA PHE A 1022 -25.49 17.20 7.52
C PHE A 1022 -24.59 17.95 6.55
N LEU A 1023 -23.92 17.27 5.63
CA LEU A 1023 -23.19 17.93 4.54
C LEU A 1023 -24.12 18.69 3.59
N ILE A 1024 -25.28 18.12 3.27
CA ILE A 1024 -26.34 18.77 2.48
C ILE A 1024 -26.83 20.01 3.24
N LEU A 1025 -27.16 19.88 4.53
CA LEU A 1025 -27.55 21.00 5.39
C LEU A 1025 -26.48 22.10 5.42
N HIS A 1026 -25.21 21.75 5.55
CA HIS A 1026 -24.10 22.71 5.48
C HIS A 1026 -24.14 23.54 4.19
N GLY A 1027 -24.23 22.90 3.01
CA GLY A 1027 -24.22 23.61 1.73
C GLY A 1027 -25.42 24.55 1.54
N ILE A 1028 -26.57 24.22 2.10
CA ILE A 1028 -27.79 25.03 2.00
C ILE A 1028 -27.76 26.22 2.96
N PHE A 1029 -27.49 25.93 4.24
CA PHE A 1029 -27.67 26.87 5.35
C PHE A 1029 -26.46 27.77 5.60
N SER A 1030 -25.31 27.49 5.00
CA SER A 1030 -24.21 28.47 4.89
C SER A 1030 -24.60 29.60 3.92
N SER A 1031 -25.33 30.59 4.43
CA SER A 1031 -25.64 31.85 3.74
C SER A 1031 -24.65 32.95 4.12
N GLU A 1032 -24.58 34.00 3.29
CA GLU A 1032 -23.74 35.19 3.53
C GLU A 1032 -24.04 35.90 4.86
N SER A 1033 -25.25 35.72 5.40
CA SER A 1033 -25.69 36.23 6.70
C SER A 1033 -25.14 35.43 7.89
N LEU A 1034 -24.80 34.15 7.71
CA LEU A 1034 -24.26 33.27 8.75
C LEU A 1034 -22.77 33.50 9.03
N LEU A 1035 -22.02 34.04 8.07
CA LEU A 1035 -20.60 34.36 8.26
C LEU A 1035 -20.35 35.46 9.33
N ASN A 1036 -21.39 36.21 9.69
CA ASN A 1036 -21.34 37.28 10.66
C ASN A 1036 -21.94 36.93 12.04
N SER A 1037 -22.60 35.77 12.22
CA SER A 1037 -23.19 35.41 13.51
C SER A 1037 -22.18 34.78 14.46
N SER A 1038 -22.09 35.33 15.67
CA SER A 1038 -21.43 34.71 16.82
C SER A 1038 -22.34 33.68 17.47
N LEU A 1039 -21.78 32.55 17.94
CA LEU A 1039 -22.52 31.62 18.81
C LEU A 1039 -22.67 32.23 20.20
N PRO A 1040 -23.89 32.21 20.80
CA PRO A 1040 -24.04 32.41 22.23
C PRO A 1040 -23.74 31.08 22.94
N LEU A 1041 -22.45 30.73 23.09
CA LEU A 1041 -22.04 29.69 24.05
C LEU A 1041 -21.79 30.34 25.43
N PRO A 1042 -21.89 29.58 26.54
CA PRO A 1042 -21.51 30.10 27.85
C PRO A 1042 -20.05 30.54 27.80
N HIS A 1043 -19.77 31.71 28.38
CA HIS A 1043 -18.47 32.38 28.43
C HIS A 1043 -17.35 31.41 28.84
N PHE A 1044 -16.65 30.82 27.87
CA PHE A 1044 -15.31 30.27 28.06
C PHE A 1044 -14.33 31.26 27.40
N LEU A 1045 -13.49 31.89 28.22
CA LEU A 1045 -12.40 32.79 27.81
C LEU A 1045 -12.76 34.10 27.06
N GLY A 1046 -13.98 34.63 27.19
CA GLY A 1046 -14.28 36.02 26.83
C GLY A 1046 -14.19 36.38 25.34
N GLN A 1047 -14.22 35.40 24.42
CA GLN A 1047 -14.12 35.63 22.97
C GLN A 1047 -15.31 35.00 22.22
N GLU A 1048 -15.98 35.78 21.37
CA GLU A 1048 -17.10 35.30 20.54
C GLU A 1048 -16.63 34.24 19.53
N VAL A 1049 -17.21 33.04 19.59
CA VAL A 1049 -16.89 31.95 18.65
C VAL A 1049 -17.55 32.25 17.29
N ARG A 1050 -16.72 32.62 16.31
CA ARG A 1050 -17.12 32.87 14.91
C ARG A 1050 -17.03 31.61 14.05
N LEU A 1051 -17.81 31.54 12.97
CA LEU A 1051 -17.74 30.45 11.98
C LEU A 1051 -16.32 30.21 11.42
N SER A 1052 -15.49 31.25 11.35
CA SER A 1052 -14.07 31.13 10.99
C SER A 1052 -13.30 30.21 11.94
N PHE A 1053 -13.54 30.27 13.26
CA PHE A 1053 -12.87 29.40 14.23
C PHE A 1053 -13.30 27.94 14.09
N ILE A 1054 -14.57 27.70 13.76
CA ILE A 1054 -15.09 26.36 13.47
C ILE A 1054 -14.41 25.77 12.23
N TYR A 1055 -14.26 26.53 11.15
CA TYR A 1055 -13.53 26.07 9.96
C TYR A 1055 -12.05 25.82 10.25
N LEU A 1056 -11.41 26.58 11.15
CA LEU A 1056 -10.04 26.33 11.56
C LEU A 1056 -9.90 24.98 12.27
N ILE A 1057 -10.78 24.69 13.26
CA ILE A 1057 -10.78 23.41 13.97
C ILE A 1057 -11.07 22.25 13.01
N ALA A 1058 -12.05 22.40 12.13
CA ALA A 1058 -12.37 21.40 11.11
C ALA A 1058 -11.18 21.13 10.17
N GLY A 1059 -10.43 22.16 9.80
CA GLY A 1059 -9.20 22.05 9.03
C GLY A 1059 -8.09 21.28 9.77
N ILE A 1060 -7.86 21.58 11.06
CA ILE A 1060 -6.87 20.85 11.88
C ILE A 1060 -7.27 19.38 12.02
N TYR A 1061 -8.53 19.08 12.33
CA TYR A 1061 -9.03 17.70 12.42
C TYR A 1061 -8.88 16.95 11.09
N SER A 1062 -9.18 17.62 9.96
CA SER A 1062 -9.01 17.02 8.63
C SER A 1062 -7.55 16.73 8.32
N TYR A 1063 -6.63 17.60 8.76
CA TYR A 1063 -5.19 17.38 8.66
C TYR A 1063 -4.76 16.14 9.47
N LEU A 1064 -5.17 16.03 10.74
CA LEU A 1064 -4.88 14.86 11.59
C LEU A 1064 -5.47 13.56 11.00
N SER A 1065 -6.66 13.64 10.41
CA SER A 1065 -7.28 12.53 9.69
C SER A 1065 -6.43 12.08 8.49
N GLY A 1066 -5.83 13.03 7.76
CA GLY A 1066 -4.87 12.74 6.69
C GLY A 1066 -3.59 12.07 7.21
N LEU A 1067 -3.02 12.55 8.33
CA LEU A 1067 -1.81 11.95 8.95
C LEU A 1067 -2.04 10.50 9.40
N SER A 1068 -3.26 10.16 9.80
CA SER A 1068 -3.65 8.79 10.18
C SER A 1068 -4.06 7.90 9.00
N LEU A 1069 -3.86 8.36 7.75
CA LEU A 1069 -4.29 7.68 6.52
C LEU A 1069 -5.79 7.31 6.48
N ALA A 1070 -6.62 8.06 7.22
CA ALA A 1070 -8.06 7.82 7.35
C ALA A 1070 -8.86 9.01 6.82
N PRO A 1071 -8.77 9.35 5.51
CA PRO A 1071 -9.42 10.53 4.96
C PRO A 1071 -10.94 10.48 5.10
N TYR A 1072 -11.59 9.31 5.17
CA TYR A 1072 -13.02 9.22 5.47
C TYR A 1072 -13.44 9.92 6.78
N LYS A 1073 -12.54 10.09 7.76
CA LYS A 1073 -12.85 10.76 9.04
C LYS A 1073 -13.20 12.24 8.83
N VAL A 1074 -12.80 12.86 7.72
CA VAL A 1074 -13.16 14.26 7.40
C VAL A 1074 -14.67 14.49 7.34
N PHE A 1075 -15.47 13.45 7.04
CA PHE A 1075 -16.93 13.54 7.04
C PHE A 1075 -17.51 13.85 8.42
N TYR A 1076 -16.85 13.44 9.51
CA TYR A 1076 -17.26 13.82 10.87
C TYR A 1076 -17.08 15.33 11.10
N ALA A 1077 -15.96 15.90 10.63
CA ALA A 1077 -15.74 17.34 10.70
C ALA A 1077 -16.73 18.11 9.83
N MET A 1078 -16.93 17.69 8.57
CA MET A 1078 -17.92 18.30 7.68
C MET A 1078 -19.35 18.21 8.25
N GLY A 1079 -19.72 17.06 8.82
CA GLY A 1079 -21.00 16.85 9.47
C GLY A 1079 -21.20 17.76 10.69
N ALA A 1080 -20.18 17.87 11.56
CA ALA A 1080 -20.22 18.76 12.72
C ALA A 1080 -20.39 20.24 12.31
N VAL A 1081 -19.66 20.69 11.28
CA VAL A 1081 -19.83 22.03 10.71
C VAL A 1081 -21.26 22.23 10.18
N GLY A 1082 -21.83 21.21 9.55
CA GLY A 1082 -23.22 21.23 9.08
C GLY A 1082 -24.26 21.34 10.20
N ILE A 1083 -24.09 20.57 11.28
CA ILE A 1083 -24.95 20.64 12.48
C ILE A 1083 -24.91 22.05 13.07
N ILE A 1084 -23.70 22.60 13.27
CA ILE A 1084 -23.53 23.94 13.86
C ILE A 1084 -24.13 25.02 12.96
N SER A 1085 -23.92 24.94 11.65
CA SER A 1085 -24.49 25.88 10.67
C SER A 1085 -26.02 25.83 10.64
N PHE A 1086 -26.59 24.64 10.75
CA PHE A 1086 -28.04 24.45 10.85
C PHE A 1086 -28.60 25.04 12.15
N ALA A 1087 -27.97 24.74 13.29
CA ALA A 1087 -28.37 25.27 14.60
C ALA A 1087 -28.32 26.81 14.64
N LEU A 1088 -27.25 27.41 14.10
CA LEU A 1088 -27.11 28.87 13.95
C LEU A 1088 -28.22 29.46 13.09
N SER A 1089 -28.58 28.80 11.99
CA SER A 1089 -29.65 29.25 11.09
C SER A 1089 -31.02 29.24 11.76
N ILE A 1090 -31.31 28.23 12.59
CA ILE A 1090 -32.53 28.16 13.40
C ILE A 1090 -32.54 29.26 14.45
N LEU A 1091 -31.41 29.47 15.14
CA LEU A 1091 -31.29 30.48 16.18
C LEU A 1091 -31.48 31.90 15.63
N GLN A 1092 -30.97 32.20 14.43
CA GLN A 1092 -31.24 33.46 13.74
C GLN A 1092 -32.73 33.63 13.39
N LEU A 1093 -33.41 32.53 13.06
CA LEU A 1093 -34.85 32.54 12.78
C LEU A 1093 -35.68 32.86 14.03
N TRP A 1094 -35.26 32.30 15.17
CA TRP A 1094 -35.93 32.46 16.46
C TRP A 1094 -35.66 33.82 17.12
N THR A 1095 -34.46 34.36 16.97
CA THR A 1095 -34.05 35.66 17.55
C THR A 1095 -34.55 36.88 16.76
N GLY A 1096 -35.26 36.69 15.64
CA GLY A 1096 -35.93 37.77 14.91
C GLY A 1096 -35.00 38.76 14.20
N ALA A 1097 -33.74 38.41 13.94
CA ALA A 1097 -32.84 39.28 13.18
C ALA A 1097 -33.32 39.38 11.72
N PRO A 1098 -33.56 40.59 11.16
CA PRO A 1098 -34.27 40.74 9.91
C PRO A 1098 -33.48 40.18 8.72
N ARG A 1099 -34.07 39.19 8.04
CA ARG A 1099 -33.74 38.85 6.64
C ARG A 1099 -34.15 40.04 5.78
N PHE A 1100 -33.16 40.72 5.19
CA PHE A 1100 -33.27 41.96 4.39
C PHE A 1100 -33.51 43.25 5.19
N GLY A 1101 -32.58 44.20 5.04
CA GLY A 1101 -32.87 45.63 5.26
C GLY A 1101 -32.03 46.37 6.29
N ARG A 1102 -30.69 46.36 6.19
CA ARG A 1102 -29.91 47.53 6.64
C ARG A 1102 -28.84 47.86 5.61
N ARG A 1103 -29.19 48.76 4.68
CA ARG A 1103 -28.20 49.54 3.92
C ARG A 1103 -27.33 50.28 4.96
N ARG A 1104 -26.14 49.77 5.25
CA ARG A 1104 -25.10 50.59 5.89
C ARG A 1104 -24.49 51.46 4.80
N HIS A 1105 -24.75 52.75 4.86
CA HIS A 1105 -24.03 53.76 4.07
C HIS A 1105 -22.55 53.66 4.41
N TRP A 1106 -21.72 53.49 3.38
CA TRP A 1106 -20.26 53.61 3.51
C TRP A 1106 -19.91 55.07 3.30
N HIS A 1107 -19.61 55.79 4.38
CA HIS A 1107 -18.80 57.00 4.28
C HIS A 1107 -17.34 56.59 4.29
N ARG A 1108 -16.63 56.97 3.25
CA ARG A 1108 -15.19 56.80 3.09
C ARG A 1108 -14.52 57.99 3.81
N HIS A 1109 -13.78 57.72 4.88
CA HIS A 1109 -12.73 58.61 5.36
C HIS A 1109 -11.38 57.98 5.05
#